data_AF-A0A969UXL8-F1
#
_entry.id   AF-A0A969UXL8-F1
#
_cell.length_a   1.000
_cell.length_b   1.000
_cell.length_c   1.000
_cell.angle_alpha   90.00
_cell.angle_beta   90.00
_cell.angle_gamma   90.00
#
_symmetry.space_group_name_H-M   'P 1'
#
loop_
_entity.id
_entity.type
_entity.pdbx_description
1 polymer ?
#
loop_
_entity_poly.entity_id
_entity_poly.type
_entity_poly.pdbx_seq_one_letter_code
_entity_poly.pdbx_strand_id
1 'polypeptide(L)'
;MSQSPRPPAFNWGDAFGSAIAGPEQQQGYRTIIDADGNVLTIGQFENATQFNTINGEVILTPPTNAGKGDIFITKHNQTGNLLWVKQFGGSQRDLGWDIKLDRQGNILHTGSFDATADFDPSAGNLDLSVPNFSEQSAARRSGYLSKLDAAGNVLWATQIASGLDNPTRIGGNVSNSRIATDSSNNVYMSGWFQSNRKTDFNWLINQGADGASVLGNNNTGVTNAAFVAKYSPTGEFLWVKQLGGNRNTQANSITADAAGNTYTIGNFRATEDFDPATGVANLTSPSNTDADVFLTKLDANGNLIWAKQLGGVGSDEGNEVVIDGQGNIFITGNFTGTNFRHDPNNPSQTYSAPDGRKDIFVSKLNGNGELIWSKQIGGAENQDGLSLEVDEAGAVYLSGEFRGTVDFDPGAGIAQLSSPSAISSFIAKLDAQGNFVWTAPLNGTSATLSLSDISVNSSGTQIAGTGYFSSADADLDLGVKVFNPRYTQARDAFIVNLQSPQNLEGAIFLADQTLDRIFLAQDLNSDGDANDAAETRVYFDATNASALVNPTNNIFTLLQAEDASLYAGDGDTDSVYRLSDRNGDGDANDAGEAKVWLSAANASSLPLLTPNGLAQGSDGAIYVVEADTVGTPNGDFVYRTEDLNGDGDANDAGESKIWLDLKALNSKSSPFEMVFIRDTAYIIDSVGTDTNVIYRVKDTNGNGAIEATETRVLIDGNTTPIDFAIATDGSSLFTVELLSSSGNPQSVYRIDDNGTIATPTEVWNDTAIPSGYLSGAAFSIAANANGELMVTVNGLNSNEDNVFRLLDRNGDGDYFDTNETLTFVSRLDTGNVPERPRAVEYAKNLPPNPINGSSDRDTLTGTNRNDAITGLEGRDSITTGNGDDRIVYTSVRDGLDTIQDFEIGADKIDLRQILQAQNLNLSFDNAVAQGYLKLGSSGSNSIVQFDLDGSAGPNRAMSLAVLKGVALNDLNQFQNFLL
;
A
#
# COMPACT_ATOMS: atom_id res chain seq x y z
N MET A 1 5.61 12.87 -28.85
CA MET A 1 5.66 12.90 -27.39
C MET A 1 5.21 11.52 -26.97
N SER A 2 6.15 10.61 -26.75
CA SER A 2 5.85 9.30 -26.16
C SER A 2 5.66 9.56 -24.67
N GLN A 3 4.50 9.18 -24.13
CA GLN A 3 4.28 9.22 -22.69
C GLN A 3 5.09 8.07 -22.06
N SER A 4 5.74 8.36 -20.93
CA SER A 4 6.44 7.37 -20.11
C SER A 4 5.45 6.30 -19.62
N PRO A 5 5.89 5.05 -19.36
CA PRO A 5 5.10 4.08 -18.59
C PRO A 5 4.67 4.76 -17.28
N ARG A 6 3.36 4.84 -17.06
CA ARG A 6 2.80 5.50 -15.89
C ARG A 6 2.87 4.53 -14.70
N PRO A 7 2.79 5.00 -13.45
CA PRO A 7 2.78 4.11 -12.30
C PRO A 7 1.63 3.08 -12.44
N PRO A 8 1.86 1.78 -12.15
CA PRO A 8 0.75 0.85 -11.89
C PRO A 8 -0.10 1.50 -10.82
N ALA A 9 -1.41 1.29 -10.91
CA ALA A 9 -2.40 2.03 -10.18
C ALA A 9 -1.90 2.33 -8.74
N PHE A 10 -1.82 3.61 -8.40
CA PHE A 10 -1.83 4.08 -7.02
C PHE A 10 -3.22 4.68 -6.89
N ASN A 11 -4.00 4.26 -5.89
CA ASN A 11 -5.21 4.99 -5.58
C ASN A 11 -4.73 6.40 -5.26
N TRP A 12 -5.10 7.35 -6.12
CA TRP A 12 -5.00 8.76 -5.80
C TRP A 12 -6.16 9.04 -4.81
N GLY A 13 -6.08 8.40 -3.65
CA GLY A 13 -6.95 8.54 -2.50
C GLY A 13 -6.12 9.22 -1.43
N ASP A 14 -6.28 10.53 -1.36
CA ASP A 14 -5.85 11.42 -0.29
C ASP A 14 -4.33 11.61 -0.06
N ALA A 15 -3.78 12.58 -0.79
CA ALA A 15 -2.71 13.41 -0.25
C ALA A 15 -3.21 14.14 1.02
N PHE A 16 -2.92 13.58 2.19
CA PHE A 16 -3.19 14.23 3.47
C PHE A 16 -2.15 15.32 3.77
N GLY A 17 -2.28 16.42 3.05
CA GLY A 17 -1.50 17.62 3.28
C GLY A 17 -2.22 18.56 4.24
N SER A 18 -1.97 18.45 5.55
CA SER A 18 -2.24 19.58 6.44
C SER A 18 -1.25 20.69 6.10
N ALA A 19 -1.64 21.62 5.23
CA ALA A 19 -0.87 22.84 5.00
C ALA A 19 -0.69 23.56 6.35
N ILE A 20 0.55 23.67 6.80
CA ILE A 20 0.92 24.30 8.05
C ILE A 20 0.81 25.82 7.87
N ALA A 21 -0.38 26.39 8.04
CA ALA A 21 -0.60 27.82 7.83
C ALA A 21 -0.13 28.63 9.05
N GLY A 22 1.13 29.07 9.03
CA GLY A 22 1.68 30.12 9.88
C GLY A 22 2.29 31.26 9.04
N PRO A 23 2.53 32.46 9.59
CA PRO A 23 3.21 33.53 8.86
C PRO A 23 4.72 33.26 8.58
N GLU A 24 5.23 32.04 8.76
CA GLU A 24 6.66 31.72 9.05
C GLU A 24 7.11 30.35 8.50
N GLN A 25 8.37 29.92 8.69
CA GLN A 25 8.92 28.72 8.01
C GLN A 25 8.58 27.40 8.71
N GLN A 26 8.02 26.43 7.97
CA GLN A 26 7.86 25.04 8.38
C GLN A 26 8.42 24.07 7.33
N GLN A 27 8.92 22.93 7.79
CA GLN A 27 9.51 21.90 6.93
C GLN A 27 9.39 20.53 7.58
N GLY A 28 8.89 19.56 6.81
CA GLY A 28 9.03 18.14 7.11
C GLY A 28 10.42 17.65 6.70
N TYR A 29 11.09 16.95 7.61
CA TYR A 29 12.43 16.44 7.37
C TYR A 29 12.42 14.93 7.09
N ARG A 30 11.82 14.11 7.94
CA ARG A 30 11.80 12.64 7.76
C ARG A 30 10.44 12.04 8.06
N THR A 31 10.14 10.93 7.40
CA THR A 31 8.89 10.19 7.59
C THR A 31 9.16 8.70 7.70
N ILE A 32 8.32 7.99 8.46
CA ILE A 32 8.36 6.54 8.60
C ILE A 32 6.94 5.97 8.67
N ILE A 33 6.76 4.76 8.17
CA ILE A 33 5.53 3.97 8.29
C ILE A 33 5.69 2.95 9.44
N ASP A 34 4.70 2.85 10.33
CA ASP A 34 4.68 1.81 11.37
C ASP A 34 3.98 0.52 10.91
N ALA A 35 4.01 -0.52 11.75
CA ALA A 35 3.45 -1.83 11.40
C ALA A 35 1.93 -1.81 11.14
N ASP A 36 1.22 -0.81 11.68
CA ASP A 36 -0.21 -0.63 11.43
C ASP A 36 -0.46 0.29 10.22
N GLY A 37 0.58 0.62 9.44
CA GLY A 37 0.53 1.53 8.29
C GLY A 37 0.37 3.01 8.64
N ASN A 38 0.48 3.39 9.92
CA ASN A 38 0.40 4.79 10.32
C ASN A 38 1.66 5.54 9.86
N VAL A 39 1.48 6.79 9.43
CA VAL A 39 2.57 7.66 8.97
C VAL A 39 3.02 8.58 10.11
N LEU A 40 4.30 8.44 10.50
CA LEU A 40 4.95 9.36 11.42
C LEU A 40 5.83 10.34 10.66
N THR A 41 5.83 11.61 11.05
CA THR A 41 6.66 12.65 10.42
C THR A 41 7.33 13.51 11.48
N ILE A 42 8.62 13.76 11.31
CA ILE A 42 9.38 14.73 12.11
C ILE A 42 9.74 15.96 11.27
N GLY A 43 9.65 17.13 11.88
CA GLY A 43 9.98 18.39 11.21
C GLY A 43 10.25 19.54 12.17
N GLN A 44 10.33 20.74 11.60
CA GLN A 44 10.46 22.00 12.34
C GLN A 44 9.32 22.95 11.99
N PHE A 45 8.91 23.76 12.96
CA PHE A 45 8.02 24.90 12.74
C PHE A 45 8.47 26.14 13.55
N GLU A 46 8.14 27.34 13.07
CA GLU A 46 8.38 28.61 13.78
C GLU A 46 7.07 29.15 14.42
N ASN A 47 7.18 29.63 15.67
CA ASN A 47 6.11 30.23 16.49
C ASN A 47 4.86 29.36 16.71
N ALA A 48 3.76 29.62 15.98
CA ALA A 48 2.49 28.93 16.16
C ALA A 48 2.17 28.13 14.91
N THR A 49 1.82 26.87 15.10
CA THR A 49 1.49 25.92 14.04
C THR A 49 0.08 25.36 14.25
N GLN A 50 -0.62 25.07 13.17
CA GLN A 50 -1.98 24.53 13.19
C GLN A 50 -1.98 23.16 12.53
N PHE A 51 -2.64 22.19 13.16
CA PHE A 51 -2.85 20.86 12.59
C PHE A 51 -4.36 20.68 12.36
N ASN A 52 -4.74 20.54 11.09
CA ASN A 52 -6.14 20.32 10.73
C ASN A 52 -6.45 18.82 10.75
N THR A 53 -7.64 18.45 11.26
CA THR A 53 -8.17 17.08 11.19
C THR A 53 -9.46 17.07 10.38
N ILE A 54 -9.86 15.90 9.85
CA ILE A 54 -11.11 15.73 9.09
C ILE A 54 -12.34 16.14 9.93
N ASN A 55 -12.25 16.09 11.26
CA ASN A 55 -13.33 16.36 12.21
C ASN A 55 -13.22 17.71 12.96
N GLY A 56 -12.37 18.63 12.50
CA GLY A 56 -12.21 19.96 13.08
C GLY A 56 -10.79 20.31 13.54
N GLU A 57 -10.62 21.54 14.03
CA GLU A 57 -9.32 22.16 14.29
C GLU A 57 -8.63 21.59 15.53
N VAL A 58 -7.39 21.07 15.39
CA VAL A 58 -6.45 20.91 16.52
C VAL A 58 -5.41 22.02 16.43
N ILE A 59 -5.70 23.14 17.09
CA ILE A 59 -4.74 24.23 17.21
C ILE A 59 -3.72 23.85 18.28
N LEU A 60 -2.48 23.56 17.89
CA LEU A 60 -1.37 23.67 18.83
C LEU A 60 -1.14 25.16 19.09
N THR A 61 -1.80 25.68 20.12
CA THR A 61 -1.38 26.95 20.71
C THR A 61 -0.14 26.65 21.56
N PRO A 62 1.01 27.32 21.32
CA PRO A 62 2.23 27.00 22.04
C PRO A 62 2.00 27.19 23.56
N PRO A 63 2.04 26.13 24.38
CA PRO A 63 2.21 26.28 25.80
C PRO A 63 3.70 26.59 25.97
N THR A 64 4.04 27.88 25.93
CA THR A 64 5.36 28.43 26.27
C THR A 64 6.56 27.90 25.46
N ASN A 65 6.66 28.17 24.16
CA ASN A 65 7.95 28.22 23.45
C ASN A 65 7.91 29.30 22.35
N ALA A 66 8.74 30.33 22.50
CA ALA A 66 8.77 31.55 21.69
C ALA A 66 10.11 31.68 20.93
N GLY A 67 10.58 30.55 20.39
CA GLY A 67 11.90 30.39 19.77
C GLY A 67 11.96 30.64 18.26
N LYS A 68 13.12 30.41 17.64
CA LYS A 68 13.38 30.56 16.19
C LYS A 68 13.12 29.26 15.41
N GLY A 69 12.39 28.31 15.99
CA GLY A 69 12.08 27.00 15.43
C GLY A 69 12.01 25.91 16.49
N ASP A 70 10.92 25.16 16.55
CA ASP A 70 10.69 24.01 17.44
C ASP A 70 10.47 22.72 16.63
N ILE A 71 10.61 21.56 17.28
CA ILE A 71 10.45 20.24 16.68
C ILE A 71 8.98 19.82 16.79
N PHE A 72 8.43 19.26 15.71
CA PHE A 72 7.17 18.51 15.78
C PHE A 72 7.39 17.04 15.41
N ILE A 73 6.60 16.16 16.02
CA ILE A 73 6.36 14.80 15.55
C ILE A 73 4.86 14.60 15.43
N THR A 74 4.38 14.22 14.26
CA THR A 74 2.98 13.85 14.02
C THR A 74 2.86 12.36 13.79
N LYS A 75 1.72 11.78 14.16
CA LYS A 75 1.30 10.43 13.76
C LYS A 75 -0.08 10.52 13.12
N HIS A 76 -0.20 10.06 11.88
CA HIS A 76 -1.46 9.97 11.15
C HIS A 76 -1.77 8.51 10.88
N ASN A 77 -3.05 8.12 10.86
CA ASN A 77 -3.42 6.79 10.37
C ASN A 77 -3.28 6.70 8.85
N GLN A 78 -3.58 5.52 8.29
CA GLN A 78 -3.54 5.26 6.84
C GLN A 78 -4.44 6.22 6.05
N THR A 79 -5.60 6.55 6.65
CA THR A 79 -6.60 7.52 6.15
C THR A 79 -6.27 8.96 6.52
N GLY A 80 -5.03 9.24 6.92
CA GLY A 80 -4.52 10.60 7.12
C GLY A 80 -5.10 11.39 8.29
N ASN A 81 -5.93 10.77 9.11
CA ASN A 81 -6.40 11.35 10.34
C ASN A 81 -5.26 11.46 11.33
N LEU A 82 -5.04 12.68 11.85
CA LEU A 82 -4.06 12.92 12.91
C LEU A 82 -4.48 12.17 14.18
N LEU A 83 -3.70 11.16 14.56
CA LEU A 83 -3.88 10.42 15.81
C LEU A 83 -3.35 11.24 16.99
N TRP A 84 -2.15 11.81 16.85
CA TRP A 84 -1.56 12.71 17.83
C TRP A 84 -0.42 13.53 17.23
N VAL A 85 -0.08 14.63 17.92
CA VAL A 85 1.10 15.44 17.63
C VAL A 85 1.83 15.76 18.93
N LYS A 86 3.17 15.76 18.87
CA LYS A 86 4.07 16.14 19.97
C LYS A 86 4.98 17.27 19.52
N GLN A 87 5.26 18.19 20.43
CA GLN A 87 6.19 19.30 20.24
C GLN A 87 7.34 19.17 21.24
N PHE A 88 8.56 19.48 20.78
CA PHE A 88 9.76 19.55 21.62
C PHE A 88 10.57 20.79 21.28
N GLY A 89 11.32 21.34 22.23
CA GLY A 89 12.16 22.51 22.00
C GLY A 89 12.16 23.51 23.16
N GLY A 90 12.71 24.69 22.91
CA GLY A 90 12.88 25.74 23.90
C GLY A 90 12.83 27.15 23.29
N SER A 91 13.59 28.07 23.88
CA SER A 91 13.53 29.50 23.51
C SER A 91 14.37 29.87 22.28
N GLN A 92 15.11 28.93 21.67
CA GLN A 92 15.97 29.19 20.51
C GLN A 92 15.58 28.28 19.35
N ARG A 93 16.53 27.76 18.57
CA ARG A 93 16.27 26.93 17.40
C ARG A 93 16.54 25.49 17.73
N ASP A 94 15.53 24.65 17.50
CA ASP A 94 15.53 23.22 17.75
C ASP A 94 15.10 22.49 16.48
N LEU A 95 15.85 21.44 16.12
CA LEU A 95 15.74 20.75 14.84
C LEU A 95 15.60 19.25 15.09
N GLY A 96 14.68 18.61 14.38
CA GLY A 96 14.53 17.16 14.32
C GLY A 96 15.00 16.67 12.96
N TRP A 97 16.13 15.95 12.92
CA TRP A 97 16.78 15.54 11.67
C TRP A 97 16.40 14.14 11.21
N ASP A 98 16.04 13.26 12.16
CA ASP A 98 15.67 11.88 11.83
C ASP A 98 14.71 11.26 12.83
N ILE A 99 13.95 10.28 12.35
CA ILE A 99 12.98 9.49 13.11
C ILE A 99 13.07 8.02 12.67
N LYS A 100 13.04 7.08 13.61
CA LYS A 100 13.10 5.63 13.34
C LYS A 100 12.27 4.86 14.36
N LEU A 101 11.71 3.71 13.99
CA LEU A 101 11.10 2.78 14.94
C LEU A 101 12.12 1.75 15.43
N ASP A 102 12.00 1.33 16.69
CA ASP A 102 12.56 0.05 17.13
C ASP A 102 11.57 -1.10 16.92
N ARG A 103 12.00 -2.34 17.17
CA ARG A 103 11.13 -3.52 16.99
C ARG A 103 9.91 -3.60 17.89
N GLN A 104 9.83 -2.77 18.94
CA GLN A 104 8.64 -2.69 19.80
C GLN A 104 7.70 -1.57 19.35
N GLY A 105 7.97 -0.88 18.24
CA GLY A 105 7.19 0.26 17.79
C GLY A 105 7.46 1.54 18.59
N ASN A 106 8.53 1.58 19.41
CA ASN A 106 8.94 2.81 20.06
C ASN A 106 9.62 3.73 19.05
N ILE A 107 9.49 5.03 19.27
CA ILE A 107 9.94 6.07 18.34
C ILE A 107 11.28 6.60 18.82
N LEU A 108 12.31 6.48 18.00
CA LEU A 108 13.61 7.13 18.18
C LEU A 108 13.65 8.39 17.34
N HIS A 109 14.14 9.49 17.89
CA HIS A 109 14.42 10.67 17.09
C HIS A 109 15.67 11.41 17.57
N THR A 110 16.27 12.15 16.64
CA THR A 110 17.52 12.87 16.88
C THR A 110 17.50 14.21 16.19
N GLY A 111 18.36 15.10 16.65
CA GLY A 111 18.60 16.35 15.96
C GLY A 111 19.55 17.25 16.72
N SER A 112 19.31 18.56 16.67
CA SER A 112 20.14 19.54 17.36
C SER A 112 19.32 20.67 17.97
N PHE A 113 19.77 21.22 19.09
CA PHE A 113 19.13 22.33 19.78
C PHE A 113 20.12 23.45 20.14
N ASP A 114 19.61 24.67 20.22
CA ASP A 114 20.31 25.86 20.67
C ASP A 114 19.84 26.23 22.10
N ALA A 115 20.76 26.64 22.98
CA ALA A 115 20.51 27.04 24.37
C ALA A 115 19.89 25.95 25.28
N THR A 116 18.60 25.66 25.18
CA THR A 116 17.87 24.68 26.00
C THR A 116 16.76 24.07 25.17
N ALA A 117 16.52 22.77 25.31
CA ALA A 117 15.37 22.11 24.73
C ALA A 117 14.70 21.21 25.78
N ASP A 118 13.38 21.35 25.88
CA ASP A 118 12.54 20.48 26.70
C ASP A 118 12.01 19.34 25.84
N PHE A 119 12.26 18.11 26.30
CA PHE A 119 11.79 16.89 25.66
C PHE A 119 10.70 16.18 26.49
N ASP A 120 10.27 16.69 27.65
CA ASP A 120 9.18 16.11 28.45
C ASP A 120 8.20 17.20 28.92
N PRO A 121 7.04 17.37 28.24
CA PRO A 121 6.06 18.40 28.60
C PRO A 121 5.27 18.12 29.90
N SER A 122 5.52 17.01 30.59
CA SER A 122 4.92 16.72 31.91
C SER A 122 5.73 17.40 33.03
N ALA A 123 5.05 17.89 34.09
CA ALA A 123 5.68 18.70 35.12
C ALA A 123 6.72 17.90 35.95
N GLY A 124 7.99 17.96 35.54
CA GLY A 124 9.10 17.21 36.17
C GLY A 124 10.50 17.30 35.54
N ASN A 125 10.69 18.13 34.50
CA ASN A 125 11.92 18.60 33.82
C ASN A 125 12.95 17.54 33.34
N LEU A 126 12.81 17.10 32.09
CA LEU A 126 13.93 16.62 31.27
C LEU A 126 14.46 17.76 30.38
N ASP A 127 14.85 18.88 31.00
CA ASP A 127 15.45 20.02 30.30
C ASP A 127 16.90 19.70 29.91
N LEU A 128 17.18 19.59 28.61
CA LEU A 128 18.55 19.55 28.11
C LEU A 128 19.05 20.98 27.93
N SER A 129 20.30 21.25 28.31
CA SER A 129 20.88 22.59 28.23
C SER A 129 22.27 22.57 27.63
N VAL A 130 22.55 23.50 26.72
CA VAL A 130 23.89 23.71 26.16
C VAL A 130 24.82 24.14 27.30
N PRO A 131 25.93 23.44 27.56
CA PRO A 131 26.76 23.73 28.73
C PRO A 131 27.36 25.14 28.71
N ASN A 132 27.37 25.79 29.88
CA ASN A 132 27.95 27.14 30.09
C ASN A 132 27.35 28.24 29.20
N PHE A 133 26.06 28.15 28.86
CA PHE A 133 25.37 29.17 28.06
C PHE A 133 25.23 30.50 28.84
N SER A 134 25.71 31.60 28.24
CA SER A 134 25.32 32.97 28.60
C SER A 134 24.62 33.57 27.37
N GLU A 135 23.48 34.23 27.55
CA GLU A 135 22.59 34.76 26.49
C GLU A 135 23.25 35.64 25.40
N GLN A 136 24.54 35.95 25.49
CA GLN A 136 25.26 36.89 24.62
C GLN A 136 25.89 36.33 23.33
N SER A 137 25.70 35.05 22.96
CA SER A 137 26.23 34.56 21.67
C SER A 137 25.26 33.66 20.90
N ALA A 138 24.69 34.20 19.83
CA ALA A 138 23.94 33.44 18.83
C ALA A 138 24.87 32.48 18.06
N ALA A 139 24.38 31.26 17.76
CA ALA A 139 24.94 30.22 16.87
C ALA A 139 25.81 29.10 17.48
N ARG A 140 25.30 28.33 18.46
CA ARG A 140 26.00 27.16 19.04
C ARG A 140 25.04 26.01 19.34
N ARG A 141 25.26 24.86 18.69
CA ARG A 141 24.35 23.70 18.66
C ARG A 141 24.86 22.49 19.44
N SER A 142 24.02 21.92 20.29
CA SER A 142 24.21 20.57 20.86
C SER A 142 23.36 19.56 20.10
N GLY A 143 23.82 18.30 20.03
CA GLY A 143 23.02 17.19 19.51
C GLY A 143 22.19 16.55 20.62
N TYR A 144 21.12 15.84 20.26
CA TYR A 144 20.35 15.01 21.19
C TYR A 144 19.93 13.69 20.56
N LEU A 145 19.65 12.69 21.38
CA LEU A 145 18.98 11.45 20.98
C LEU A 145 17.89 11.16 22.01
N SER A 146 16.69 10.83 21.55
CA SER A 146 15.52 10.60 22.41
C SER A 146 14.72 9.40 21.93
N LYS A 147 14.04 8.77 22.88
CA LYS A 147 13.13 7.64 22.65
C LYS A 147 11.79 7.91 23.29
N LEU A 148 10.72 7.62 22.56
CA LEU A 148 9.34 7.70 22.99
C LEU A 148 8.65 6.35 22.84
N ASP A 149 7.59 6.11 23.61
CA ASP A 149 6.67 5.01 23.32
C ASP A 149 5.80 5.31 22.08
N ALA A 150 4.99 4.34 21.65
CA ALA A 150 4.11 4.48 20.49
C ALA A 150 3.02 5.56 20.65
N ALA A 151 2.74 6.00 21.88
CA ALA A 151 1.81 7.10 22.18
C ALA A 151 2.52 8.47 22.26
N GLY A 152 3.83 8.50 21.99
CA GLY A 152 4.67 9.69 22.00
C GLY A 152 4.96 10.23 23.40
N ASN A 153 5.00 9.37 24.43
CA ASN A 153 5.52 9.72 25.75
C ASN A 153 7.02 9.41 25.80
N VAL A 154 7.82 10.32 26.37
CA VAL A 154 9.27 10.16 26.41
C VAL A 154 9.69 9.08 27.42
N LEU A 155 10.48 8.13 26.95
CA LEU A 155 11.09 7.07 27.75
C LEU A 155 12.46 7.49 28.27
N TRP A 156 13.27 8.12 27.41
CA TRP A 156 14.57 8.70 27.78
C TRP A 156 15.05 9.70 26.72
N ALA A 157 15.91 10.63 27.12
CA ALA A 157 16.68 11.48 26.21
C ALA A 157 18.11 11.67 26.72
N THR A 158 19.06 11.85 25.81
CA THR A 158 20.48 12.09 26.11
C THR A 158 21.05 13.22 25.25
N GLN A 159 22.06 13.90 25.78
CA GLN A 159 22.69 15.06 25.16
C GLN A 159 24.10 14.77 24.67
N ILE A 160 24.42 15.35 23.50
CA ILE A 160 25.76 15.43 22.95
C ILE A 160 26.22 16.88 23.00
N ALA A 161 27.18 17.17 23.86
CA ALA A 161 27.64 18.54 24.11
C ALA A 161 28.99 18.80 23.45
N SER A 162 29.18 19.98 22.83
CA SER A 162 30.45 20.34 22.18
C SER A 162 31.01 21.69 22.64
N GLY A 163 32.32 21.88 22.49
CA GLY A 163 33.03 23.11 22.88
C GLY A 163 33.47 23.13 24.34
N LEU A 164 33.85 21.98 24.88
CA LEU A 164 34.15 21.77 26.30
C LEU A 164 35.54 22.28 26.73
N ASP A 165 36.41 22.57 25.77
CA ASP A 165 37.82 22.90 25.94
C ASP A 165 38.11 24.40 26.15
N ASN A 166 37.11 25.30 26.06
CA ASN A 166 37.32 26.73 26.28
C ASN A 166 36.19 27.40 27.09
N PRO A 167 36.42 27.74 28.37
CA PRO A 167 35.42 28.40 29.22
C PRO A 167 35.17 29.87 28.84
N THR A 168 35.98 30.46 27.94
CA THR A 168 35.88 31.87 27.49
C THR A 168 35.48 32.01 26.01
N ARG A 169 35.67 30.97 25.19
CA ARG A 169 35.16 30.84 23.81
C ARG A 169 34.20 29.66 23.79
N ILE A 170 32.99 29.93 24.22
CA ILE A 170 31.94 28.94 24.54
C ILE A 170 31.54 28.12 23.26
N GLY A 171 30.91 26.94 23.40
CA GLY A 171 30.23 26.05 22.41
C GLY A 171 30.81 25.75 21.00
N GLY A 172 30.93 24.46 20.68
CA GLY A 172 31.16 23.92 19.33
C GLY A 172 29.85 23.67 18.57
N ASN A 173 29.92 23.09 17.37
CA ASN A 173 28.74 22.62 16.63
C ASN A 173 28.77 21.10 16.50
N VAL A 174 27.66 20.47 16.84
CA VAL A 174 27.31 19.08 16.51
C VAL A 174 26.01 19.10 15.74
N SER A 175 25.92 18.30 14.68
CA SER A 175 24.68 18.02 13.98
C SER A 175 24.55 16.53 13.79
N ASN A 176 23.49 15.96 14.36
CA ASN A 176 23.12 14.57 14.14
C ASN A 176 22.37 14.48 12.81
N SER A 177 22.56 13.39 12.06
CA SER A 177 22.01 13.24 10.71
C SER A 177 20.99 12.11 10.62
N ARG A 178 21.34 10.90 11.11
CA ARG A 178 20.52 9.68 10.99
C ARG A 178 20.69 8.73 12.18
N ILE A 179 19.71 7.85 12.33
CA ILE A 179 19.58 6.78 13.32
C ILE A 179 19.43 5.43 12.62
N ALA A 180 20.06 4.40 13.17
CA ALA A 180 19.85 3.01 12.79
C ALA A 180 19.71 2.11 14.02
N THR A 181 19.13 0.92 13.86
CA THR A 181 18.98 -0.07 14.94
C THR A 181 19.42 -1.46 14.49
N ASP A 182 19.99 -2.26 15.40
CA ASP A 182 20.34 -3.68 15.13
C ASP A 182 19.30 -4.66 15.69
N SER A 183 19.51 -5.98 15.55
CA SER A 183 18.63 -7.04 16.07
C SER A 183 18.33 -6.97 17.57
N SER A 184 19.22 -6.34 18.34
CA SER A 184 19.12 -6.19 19.79
C SER A 184 18.57 -4.83 20.20
N ASN A 185 18.08 -4.03 19.25
CA ASN A 185 17.60 -2.65 19.42
C ASN A 185 18.66 -1.69 20.00
N ASN A 186 19.96 -2.00 19.84
CA ASN A 186 20.96 -0.97 20.07
C ASN A 186 20.78 0.13 19.05
N VAL A 187 20.97 1.37 19.48
CA VAL A 187 20.75 2.55 18.65
C VAL A 187 22.10 3.07 18.17
N TYR A 188 22.23 3.20 16.86
CA TYR A 188 23.38 3.82 16.20
C TYR A 188 22.96 5.18 15.67
N MET A 189 23.88 6.13 15.73
CA MET A 189 23.62 7.49 15.27
C MET A 189 24.87 8.03 14.59
N SER A 190 24.67 8.74 13.49
CA SER A 190 25.74 9.41 12.76
C SER A 190 25.51 10.91 12.67
N GLY A 191 26.58 11.63 12.33
CA GLY A 191 26.51 13.06 12.08
C GLY A 191 27.90 13.65 11.94
N TRP A 192 28.01 14.94 12.21
CA TRP A 192 29.30 15.63 12.25
C TRP A 192 29.45 16.52 13.48
N PHE A 193 30.70 16.74 13.86
CA PHE A 193 31.06 17.65 14.95
C PHE A 193 32.29 18.48 14.57
N GLN A 194 32.44 19.64 15.22
CA GLN A 194 33.65 20.45 15.12
C GLN A 194 34.83 19.74 15.81
N SER A 195 35.60 18.99 15.02
CA SER A 195 36.73 18.17 15.47
C SER A 195 37.84 18.92 16.19
N ASN A 196 37.92 20.23 15.99
CA ASN A 196 38.89 21.09 16.65
C ASN A 196 38.49 21.50 18.07
N ARG A 197 37.36 21.01 18.57
CA ARG A 197 36.83 21.21 19.92
C ARG A 197 36.45 19.88 20.56
N LYS A 198 36.45 19.83 21.89
CA LYS A 198 35.98 18.65 22.62
C LYS A 198 34.47 18.50 22.52
N THR A 199 34.00 17.29 22.19
CA THR A 199 32.60 16.90 22.09
C THR A 199 32.35 15.63 22.90
N ASP A 200 31.40 15.66 23.83
CA ASP A 200 31.05 14.56 24.73
C ASP A 200 29.68 13.98 24.35
N PHE A 201 29.68 12.70 24.00
CA PHE A 201 28.52 11.91 23.58
C PHE A 201 27.76 11.27 24.77
N ASN A 202 28.23 11.53 25.99
CA ASN A 202 27.59 11.09 27.24
C ASN A 202 27.59 12.22 28.28
N TRP A 203 27.17 13.41 27.85
CA TRP A 203 27.32 14.65 28.63
C TRP A 203 26.66 14.58 30.03
N LEU A 204 25.46 14.01 30.12
CA LEU A 204 24.69 13.95 31.37
C LEU A 204 25.43 13.20 32.50
N ILE A 205 26.33 12.28 32.14
CA ILE A 205 27.12 11.49 33.09
C ILE A 205 28.54 12.06 33.22
N ASN A 206 29.22 12.31 32.10
CA ASN A 206 30.66 12.59 32.08
C ASN A 206 30.99 14.09 32.24
N GLN A 207 30.06 14.99 31.88
CA GLN A 207 30.22 16.44 31.98
C GLN A 207 31.56 16.96 31.38
N GLY A 208 32.03 16.33 30.31
CA GLY A 208 33.22 16.74 29.57
C GLY A 208 34.56 16.36 30.18
N ALA A 209 34.61 15.45 31.16
CA ALA A 209 35.87 14.86 31.58
C ALA A 209 36.44 13.95 30.47
N ASP A 210 37.77 13.96 30.29
CA ASP A 210 38.42 13.16 29.25
C ASP A 210 38.13 11.66 29.45
N GLY A 211 37.65 11.00 28.40
CA GLY A 211 37.21 9.61 28.46
C GLY A 211 36.73 9.06 27.12
N ALA A 212 36.23 7.82 27.12
CA ALA A 212 35.82 7.10 25.91
C ALA A 212 34.60 7.71 25.19
N SER A 213 33.85 8.61 25.84
CA SER A 213 32.73 9.33 25.24
C SER A 213 33.10 10.68 24.61
N VAL A 214 34.37 11.11 24.71
CA VAL A 214 34.80 12.44 24.26
C VAL A 214 35.68 12.34 23.02
N LEU A 215 35.29 13.04 21.96
CA LEU A 215 36.07 13.21 20.73
C LEU A 215 36.59 14.65 20.58
N GLY A 216 37.59 14.85 19.72
CA GLY A 216 38.16 16.15 19.37
C GLY A 216 39.66 16.29 19.66
N ASN A 217 40.37 17.12 18.90
CA ASN A 217 41.85 17.20 18.90
C ASN A 217 42.46 18.57 19.30
N ASN A 218 41.65 19.56 19.72
CA ASN A 218 42.09 20.92 20.12
C ASN A 218 42.97 21.65 19.08
N ASN A 219 42.85 21.32 17.79
CA ASN A 219 43.65 21.97 16.74
C ASN A 219 43.20 23.42 16.47
N THR A 220 44.10 24.24 15.92
CA THR A 220 43.85 25.68 15.73
C THR A 220 42.97 26.04 14.51
N GLY A 221 42.64 25.08 13.63
CA GLY A 221 41.76 25.29 12.47
C GLY A 221 40.36 24.75 12.72
N VAL A 222 39.31 25.42 12.23
CA VAL A 222 37.92 24.94 12.33
C VAL A 222 37.70 23.86 11.25
N THR A 223 37.53 22.61 11.67
CA THR A 223 37.36 21.42 10.80
C THR A 223 36.23 20.54 11.32
N ASN A 224 35.48 19.90 10.42
CA ASN A 224 34.37 19.01 10.76
C ASN A 224 34.80 17.54 10.60
N ALA A 225 34.55 16.70 11.59
CA ALA A 225 34.70 15.25 11.47
C ALA A 225 33.33 14.57 11.52
N ALA A 226 33.20 13.46 10.80
CA ALA A 226 32.05 12.58 10.93
C ALA A 226 32.20 11.73 12.20
N PHE A 227 31.07 11.27 12.74
CA PHE A 227 31.06 10.33 13.85
C PHE A 227 30.03 9.21 13.63
N VAL A 228 30.26 8.10 14.33
CA VAL A 228 29.27 7.05 14.59
C VAL A 228 29.25 6.80 16.10
N ALA A 229 28.08 6.88 16.73
CA ALA A 229 27.88 6.62 18.15
C ALA A 229 26.90 5.46 18.34
N LYS A 230 27.11 4.64 19.37
CA LYS A 230 26.25 3.52 19.75
C LYS A 230 25.74 3.67 21.18
N TYR A 231 24.45 3.42 21.36
CA TYR A 231 23.74 3.43 22.63
C TYR A 231 22.96 2.12 22.82
N SER A 232 22.73 1.70 24.07
CA SER A 232 21.87 0.58 24.38
C SER A 232 20.38 0.94 24.15
N PRO A 233 19.46 -0.05 24.12
CA PRO A 233 18.02 0.22 23.98
C PRO A 233 17.43 1.14 25.07
N THR A 234 18.12 1.20 26.23
CA THR A 234 17.76 2.02 27.40
C THR A 234 18.48 3.37 27.43
N GLY A 235 19.17 3.75 26.35
CA GLY A 235 19.83 5.06 26.21
C GLY A 235 21.21 5.15 26.86
N GLU A 236 21.80 4.04 27.30
CA GLU A 236 23.15 4.06 27.87
C GLU A 236 24.20 4.17 26.76
N PHE A 237 25.15 5.10 26.91
CA PHE A 237 26.28 5.25 25.97
C PHE A 237 27.16 3.99 25.97
N LEU A 238 27.47 3.46 24.78
CA LEU A 238 28.36 2.30 24.61
C LEU A 238 29.71 2.70 24.02
N TRP A 239 29.72 3.34 22.85
CA TRP A 239 30.95 3.82 22.21
C TRP A 239 30.68 4.94 21.20
N VAL A 240 31.73 5.70 20.86
CA VAL A 240 31.73 6.64 19.72
C VAL A 240 33.03 6.50 18.93
N LYS A 241 32.94 6.67 17.61
CA LYS A 241 34.04 6.58 16.64
C LYS A 241 34.08 7.82 15.78
N GLN A 242 35.27 8.38 15.59
CA GLN A 242 35.51 9.49 14.68
C GLN A 242 35.90 8.93 13.31
N LEU A 243 35.34 9.50 12.25
CA LEU A 243 35.69 9.21 10.85
C LEU A 243 36.21 10.50 10.19
N GLY A 244 37.45 10.48 9.70
CA GLY A 244 38.15 11.66 9.18
C GLY A 244 38.40 12.72 10.25
N GLY A 245 38.58 13.99 9.83
CA GLY A 245 38.62 15.15 10.72
C GLY A 245 39.80 16.10 10.55
N ASN A 246 40.66 15.88 9.55
CA ASN A 246 41.73 16.82 9.20
C ASN A 246 41.22 17.99 8.35
N ARG A 247 40.09 17.83 7.67
CA ARG A 247 39.30 18.86 6.96
C ARG A 247 37.81 18.71 7.24
N ASN A 248 36.97 18.70 6.21
CA ASN A 248 35.51 18.65 6.34
C ASN A 248 35.04 17.27 5.90
N THR A 249 34.62 16.46 6.87
CA THR A 249 33.99 15.16 6.69
C THR A 249 32.62 15.20 7.38
N GLN A 250 31.58 14.74 6.69
CA GLN A 250 30.21 14.72 7.21
C GLN A 250 29.56 13.38 6.89
N ALA A 251 28.93 12.74 7.89
CA ALA A 251 28.08 11.58 7.66
C ALA A 251 26.64 12.04 7.44
N ASN A 252 26.05 11.63 6.33
CA ASN A 252 24.71 12.04 5.90
C ASN A 252 23.66 10.95 6.18
N SER A 253 24.06 9.67 6.09
CA SER A 253 23.18 8.54 6.45
C SER A 253 23.93 7.36 7.06
N ILE A 254 23.21 6.58 7.86
CA ILE A 254 23.66 5.34 8.51
C ILE A 254 22.55 4.29 8.49
N THR A 255 22.94 3.04 8.24
CA THR A 255 22.09 1.86 8.46
C THR A 255 22.88 0.77 9.19
N ALA A 256 22.21 -0.24 9.76
CA ALA A 256 22.83 -1.32 10.50
C ALA A 256 22.22 -2.67 10.11
N ASP A 257 23.06 -3.69 9.95
CA ASP A 257 22.58 -5.06 9.76
C ASP A 257 22.17 -5.73 11.08
N ALA A 258 21.52 -6.88 10.99
CA ALA A 258 21.09 -7.65 12.15
C ALA A 258 22.26 -8.03 13.09
N ALA A 259 23.49 -8.19 12.57
CA ALA A 259 24.66 -8.49 13.38
C ALA A 259 25.24 -7.24 14.09
N GLY A 260 24.69 -6.05 13.82
CA GLY A 260 25.15 -4.78 14.38
C GLY A 260 26.32 -4.17 13.63
N ASN A 261 26.64 -4.60 12.42
CA ASN A 261 27.60 -3.87 11.59
C ASN A 261 26.90 -2.63 11.01
N THR A 262 27.57 -1.48 11.07
CA THR A 262 27.02 -0.22 10.57
C THR A 262 27.60 0.15 9.22
N TYR A 263 26.76 0.65 8.33
CA TYR A 263 27.13 1.20 7.03
C TYR A 263 26.86 2.70 7.05
N THR A 264 27.91 3.51 6.89
CA THR A 264 27.79 4.98 6.98
C THR A 264 28.27 5.61 5.69
N ILE A 265 27.44 6.46 5.10
CA ILE A 265 27.72 7.22 3.88
C ILE A 265 27.77 8.72 4.18
N GLY A 266 28.60 9.43 3.43
CA GLY A 266 28.67 10.88 3.48
C GLY A 266 29.74 11.42 2.55
N ASN A 267 30.21 12.64 2.81
CA ASN A 267 31.18 13.31 1.96
C ASN A 267 32.41 13.82 2.73
N PHE A 268 33.56 13.84 2.06
CA PHE A 268 34.85 14.23 2.63
C PHE A 268 35.70 15.00 1.62
N ARG A 269 36.70 15.74 2.10
CA ARG A 269 37.61 16.53 1.24
C ARG A 269 39.06 16.19 1.53
N ALA A 270 39.92 16.31 0.51
CA ALA A 270 41.33 15.96 0.58
C ALA A 270 41.57 14.50 1.05
N THR A 271 42.69 14.23 1.72
CA THR A 271 43.01 12.91 2.27
C THR A 271 42.61 12.84 3.74
N GLU A 272 41.75 11.88 4.07
CA GLU A 272 41.20 11.67 5.41
C GLU A 272 41.35 10.20 5.80
N ASP A 273 41.55 9.94 7.09
CA ASP A 273 41.66 8.60 7.66
C ASP A 273 40.30 8.14 8.19
N PHE A 274 39.83 7.00 7.72
CA PHE A 274 38.54 6.42 8.10
C PHE A 274 38.67 5.23 9.06
N ASP A 275 39.88 4.90 9.53
CA ASP A 275 40.05 3.94 10.62
C ASP A 275 39.92 4.66 11.97
N PRO A 276 38.88 4.38 12.77
CA PRO A 276 38.70 5.03 14.07
C PRO A 276 39.63 4.47 15.16
N ALA A 277 40.44 3.44 14.85
CA ALA A 277 41.44 2.87 15.74
C ALA A 277 42.84 3.46 15.46
N THR A 278 43.90 2.68 15.69
CA THR A 278 45.29 3.10 15.44
C THR A 278 45.81 2.70 14.06
N GLY A 279 45.01 2.02 13.25
CA GLY A 279 45.34 1.72 11.86
C GLY A 279 45.22 2.97 11.00
N VAL A 280 45.40 2.79 9.69
CA VAL A 280 45.28 3.88 8.71
C VAL A 280 44.51 3.35 7.52
N ALA A 281 43.35 3.95 7.23
CA ALA A 281 42.52 3.66 6.08
C ALA A 281 42.20 4.98 5.34
N ASN A 282 43.22 5.51 4.65
CA ASN A 282 43.09 6.77 3.94
C ASN A 282 42.24 6.64 2.68
N LEU A 283 41.27 7.55 2.54
CA LEU A 283 40.62 7.87 1.27
C LEU A 283 41.10 9.24 0.80
N THR A 284 41.13 9.48 -0.52
CA THR A 284 41.68 10.71 -1.09
C THR A 284 40.77 11.29 -2.16
N SER A 285 40.11 12.40 -1.85
CA SER A 285 39.50 13.24 -2.89
C SER A 285 40.61 13.91 -3.72
N PRO A 286 40.52 13.93 -5.06
CA PRO A 286 41.54 14.51 -5.94
C PRO A 286 41.81 15.99 -5.69
N SER A 287 40.85 16.70 -5.09
CA SER A 287 40.84 18.14 -4.85
C SER A 287 40.79 18.45 -3.36
N ASN A 288 41.30 19.63 -2.98
CA ASN A 288 41.19 20.12 -1.60
C ASN A 288 39.92 20.98 -1.38
N THR A 289 39.22 21.35 -2.45
CA THR A 289 37.99 22.13 -2.40
C THR A 289 36.75 21.30 -2.66
N ASP A 290 36.88 20.28 -3.51
CA ASP A 290 35.78 19.42 -3.90
C ASP A 290 35.65 18.26 -2.92
N ALA A 291 34.44 17.73 -2.79
CA ALA A 291 34.15 16.62 -1.91
C ALA A 291 33.92 15.34 -2.72
N ASP A 292 34.37 14.21 -2.19
CA ASP A 292 34.04 12.88 -2.71
C ASP A 292 33.17 12.16 -1.68
N VAL A 293 32.50 11.09 -2.10
CA VAL A 293 31.68 10.24 -1.25
C VAL A 293 32.54 9.20 -0.54
N PHE A 294 32.32 9.01 0.76
CA PHE A 294 32.83 7.84 1.47
C PHE A 294 31.68 6.89 1.83
N LEU A 295 31.97 5.60 1.87
CA LEU A 295 31.14 4.55 2.44
C LEU A 295 32.00 3.70 3.37
N THR A 296 31.61 3.56 4.63
CA THR A 296 32.32 2.74 5.61
C THR A 296 31.45 1.61 6.11
N LYS A 297 32.08 0.47 6.44
CA LYS A 297 31.47 -0.60 7.23
C LYS A 297 32.26 -0.78 8.52
N LEU A 298 31.59 -0.63 9.66
CA LEU A 298 32.15 -0.92 10.98
C LEU A 298 31.49 -2.16 11.56
N ASP A 299 32.22 -2.92 12.37
CA ASP A 299 31.65 -4.02 13.15
C ASP A 299 30.82 -3.51 14.35
N ALA A 300 30.15 -4.43 15.07
CA ALA A 300 29.33 -4.09 16.24
C ALA A 300 30.09 -3.41 17.41
N ASN A 301 31.43 -3.47 17.41
CA ASN A 301 32.33 -2.82 18.37
C ASN A 301 32.88 -1.49 17.83
N GLY A 302 32.49 -1.09 16.62
CA GLY A 302 32.93 0.10 15.93
C GLY A 302 34.36 -0.01 15.38
N ASN A 303 34.86 -1.21 15.10
CA ASN A 303 36.12 -1.40 14.38
C ASN A 303 35.87 -1.34 12.87
N LEU A 304 36.78 -0.74 12.11
CA LEU A 304 36.67 -0.67 10.66
C LEU A 304 36.82 -2.06 10.02
N ILE A 305 35.84 -2.45 9.19
CA ILE A 305 35.94 -3.61 8.31
C ILE A 305 36.48 -3.18 6.95
N TRP A 306 35.87 -2.16 6.35
CA TRP A 306 36.36 -1.54 5.12
C TRP A 306 35.85 -0.09 4.97
N ALA A 307 36.61 0.71 4.22
CA ALA A 307 36.23 2.05 3.77
C ALA A 307 36.38 2.11 2.24
N LYS A 308 35.39 2.71 1.56
CA LYS A 308 35.30 2.81 0.10
C LYS A 308 35.01 4.26 -0.29
N GLN A 309 35.50 4.65 -1.46
CA GLN A 309 35.32 5.98 -2.02
C GLN A 309 34.56 5.87 -3.34
N LEU A 310 33.59 6.76 -3.53
CA LEU A 310 33.01 7.06 -4.83
C LEU A 310 33.29 8.53 -5.13
N GLY A 311 33.58 8.86 -6.39
CA GLY A 311 33.80 10.25 -6.76
C GLY A 311 34.74 10.47 -7.94
N GLY A 312 34.85 11.73 -8.37
CA GLY A 312 35.55 12.10 -9.59
C GLY A 312 36.16 13.50 -9.56
N VAL A 313 36.13 14.18 -10.71
CA VAL A 313 36.43 15.61 -10.79
C VAL A 313 35.13 16.36 -10.62
N GLY A 314 34.98 17.05 -9.49
CA GLY A 314 33.75 17.72 -9.10
C GLY A 314 33.44 17.45 -7.64
N SER A 315 32.40 18.09 -7.11
CA SER A 315 31.88 17.80 -5.78
C SER A 315 30.77 16.76 -5.88
N ASP A 316 30.85 15.75 -5.01
CA ASP A 316 29.99 14.58 -4.95
C ASP A 316 29.47 14.42 -3.52
N GLU A 317 28.21 14.00 -3.40
CA GLU A 317 27.48 13.90 -2.13
C GLU A 317 26.78 12.55 -2.07
N GLY A 318 27.06 11.75 -1.03
CA GLY A 318 26.30 10.56 -0.71
C GLY A 318 25.25 10.92 0.33
N ASN A 319 23.98 10.67 0.03
CA ASN A 319 22.85 11.22 0.78
C ASN A 319 22.13 10.15 1.62
N GLU A 320 21.91 8.96 1.06
CA GLU A 320 21.18 7.87 1.74
C GLU A 320 21.87 6.52 1.54
N VAL A 321 21.81 5.66 2.57
CA VAL A 321 22.25 4.25 2.52
C VAL A 321 21.25 3.36 3.24
N VAL A 322 20.79 2.31 2.56
CA VAL A 322 19.94 1.27 3.15
C VAL A 322 20.49 -0.12 2.82
N ILE A 323 19.98 -1.14 3.51
CA ILE A 323 20.32 -2.53 3.27
C ILE A 323 19.05 -3.37 3.16
N ASP A 324 19.06 -4.39 2.30
CA ASP A 324 17.96 -5.36 2.22
C ASP A 324 18.17 -6.53 3.19
N GLY A 325 17.17 -7.41 3.30
CA GLY A 325 17.23 -8.62 4.13
C GLY A 325 18.32 -9.62 3.72
N GLN A 326 18.89 -9.49 2.51
CA GLN A 326 20.00 -10.32 2.02
C GLN A 326 21.37 -9.71 2.36
N GLY A 327 21.41 -8.49 2.92
CA GLY A 327 22.63 -7.74 3.22
C GLY A 327 23.26 -7.07 2.01
N ASN A 328 22.52 -6.88 0.92
CA ASN A 328 22.94 -5.98 -0.15
C ASN A 328 22.78 -4.53 0.32
N ILE A 329 23.66 -3.66 -0.17
CA ILE A 329 23.76 -2.26 0.23
C ILE A 329 23.29 -1.41 -0.94
N PHE A 330 22.37 -0.48 -0.69
CA PHE A 330 21.87 0.45 -1.68
C PHE A 330 22.25 1.86 -1.27
N ILE A 331 22.77 2.64 -2.21
CA ILE A 331 23.21 4.01 -1.97
C ILE A 331 22.70 4.95 -3.06
N THR A 332 22.38 6.17 -2.66
CA THR A 332 22.06 7.25 -3.59
C THR A 332 22.74 8.57 -3.21
N GLY A 333 22.78 9.48 -4.17
CA GLY A 333 23.29 10.82 -3.99
C GLY A 333 23.40 11.56 -5.32
N ASN A 334 24.19 12.62 -5.32
CA ASN A 334 24.44 13.44 -6.52
C ASN A 334 25.92 13.69 -6.74
N PHE A 335 26.31 13.83 -8.00
CA PHE A 335 27.70 14.07 -8.38
C PHE A 335 27.80 15.16 -9.45
N THR A 336 28.97 15.80 -9.57
CA THR A 336 29.21 16.84 -10.58
C THR A 336 30.46 16.54 -11.39
N GLY A 337 30.56 17.12 -12.59
CA GLY A 337 31.77 17.10 -13.39
C GLY A 337 32.01 15.76 -14.09
N THR A 338 33.25 15.30 -14.17
CA THR A 338 33.62 14.16 -15.05
C THR A 338 34.40 13.09 -14.30
N ASN A 339 34.39 11.88 -14.85
CA ASN A 339 35.07 10.72 -14.28
C ASN A 339 34.60 10.34 -12.86
N PHE A 340 33.29 10.45 -12.59
CA PHE A 340 32.72 9.97 -11.33
C PHE A 340 32.84 8.45 -11.25
N ARG A 341 33.72 7.97 -10.37
CA ARG A 341 33.97 6.53 -10.17
C ARG A 341 32.88 5.97 -9.25
N HIS A 342 31.90 5.29 -9.86
CA HIS A 342 30.78 4.67 -9.15
C HIS A 342 31.07 3.23 -8.69
N ASP A 343 32.12 2.58 -9.22
CA ASP A 343 32.62 1.29 -8.74
C ASP A 343 33.91 1.49 -7.92
N PRO A 344 33.87 1.28 -6.59
CA PRO A 344 35.05 1.35 -5.74
C PRO A 344 36.16 0.36 -6.12
N ASN A 345 35.84 -0.74 -6.83
CA ASN A 345 36.78 -1.79 -7.20
C ASN A 345 37.23 -1.71 -8.67
N ASN A 346 36.55 -0.93 -9.52
CA ASN A 346 36.89 -0.75 -10.92
C ASN A 346 36.83 0.74 -11.35
N PRO A 347 37.91 1.51 -11.11
CA PRO A 347 37.92 2.95 -11.37
C PRO A 347 37.87 3.33 -12.86
N SER A 348 37.81 2.35 -13.77
CA SER A 348 37.78 2.58 -15.23
C SER A 348 36.37 2.82 -15.77
N GLN A 349 35.32 2.44 -15.02
CA GLN A 349 33.94 2.77 -15.35
C GLN A 349 33.53 4.03 -14.60
N THR A 350 33.04 5.03 -15.32
CA THR A 350 32.72 6.33 -14.75
C THR A 350 31.50 6.96 -15.35
N TYR A 351 30.83 7.80 -14.56
CA TYR A 351 29.79 8.71 -15.02
C TYR A 351 30.32 10.12 -15.24
N SER A 352 29.51 10.96 -15.88
CA SER A 352 29.82 12.36 -16.13
C SER A 352 28.56 13.21 -16.16
N ALA A 353 28.62 14.33 -15.46
CA ALA A 353 27.65 15.43 -15.40
C ALA A 353 28.38 16.73 -15.74
N PRO A 354 28.68 16.98 -17.04
CA PRO A 354 29.50 18.12 -17.47
C PRO A 354 28.86 19.48 -17.16
N ASP A 355 29.64 20.55 -17.30
CA ASP A 355 29.22 21.96 -17.10
C ASP A 355 28.86 22.36 -15.66
N GLY A 356 29.29 21.57 -14.67
CA GLY A 356 29.10 21.87 -13.25
C GLY A 356 27.69 21.59 -12.74
N ARG A 357 26.91 20.80 -13.48
CA ARG A 357 25.57 20.34 -13.12
C ARG A 357 25.64 19.07 -12.28
N LYS A 358 24.57 18.83 -11.53
CA LYS A 358 24.40 17.63 -10.70
C LYS A 358 23.54 16.59 -11.41
N ASP A 359 24.02 15.36 -11.44
CA ASP A 359 23.23 14.18 -11.80
C ASP A 359 23.11 13.24 -10.58
N ILE A 360 22.08 12.41 -10.57
CA ILE A 360 21.82 11.42 -9.53
C ILE A 360 22.59 10.14 -9.87
N PHE A 361 23.16 9.50 -8.84
CA PHE A 361 23.59 8.11 -8.93
C PHE A 361 22.78 7.25 -7.96
N VAL A 362 22.45 6.03 -8.38
CA VAL A 362 21.92 4.97 -7.50
C VAL A 362 22.70 3.70 -7.74
N SER A 363 23.15 3.03 -6.68
CA SER A 363 24.00 1.85 -6.79
C SER A 363 23.61 0.77 -5.79
N LYS A 364 23.65 -0.49 -6.24
CA LYS A 364 23.54 -1.69 -5.41
C LYS A 364 24.89 -2.37 -5.31
N LEU A 365 25.31 -2.67 -4.08
CA LEU A 365 26.52 -3.42 -3.75
C LEU A 365 26.17 -4.67 -2.94
N ASN A 366 27.02 -5.68 -2.94
CA ASN A 366 26.87 -6.81 -2.00
C ASN A 366 27.38 -6.43 -0.59
N GLY A 367 27.23 -7.33 0.38
CA GLY A 367 27.69 -7.11 1.77
C GLY A 367 29.20 -6.91 1.99
N ASN A 368 30.03 -7.19 0.96
CA ASN A 368 31.46 -6.87 0.92
C ASN A 368 31.76 -5.49 0.30
N GLY A 369 30.71 -4.77 -0.10
CA GLY A 369 30.76 -3.51 -0.83
C GLY A 369 31.34 -3.65 -2.24
N GLU A 370 31.11 -4.79 -2.90
CA GLU A 370 31.40 -4.96 -4.33
C GLU A 370 30.18 -4.57 -5.15
N LEU A 371 30.39 -3.78 -6.20
CA LEU A 371 29.30 -3.28 -7.03
C LEU A 371 28.57 -4.43 -7.75
N ILE A 372 27.25 -4.45 -7.66
CA ILE A 372 26.36 -5.33 -8.43
C ILE A 372 25.87 -4.58 -9.66
N TRP A 373 25.27 -3.41 -9.46
CA TRP A 373 24.87 -2.50 -10.52
C TRP A 373 24.90 -1.05 -10.05
N SER A 374 25.06 -0.12 -10.98
CA SER A 374 24.94 1.32 -10.75
C SER A 374 24.15 1.93 -11.89
N LYS A 375 23.44 3.03 -11.62
CA LYS A 375 22.64 3.79 -12.60
C LYS A 375 22.86 5.28 -12.40
N GLN A 376 22.83 6.02 -13.50
CA GLN A 376 22.87 7.49 -13.53
C GLN A 376 21.51 7.98 -14.03
N ILE A 377 20.94 8.98 -13.34
CA ILE A 377 19.72 9.68 -13.76
C ILE A 377 20.07 11.17 -13.81
N GLY A 378 19.96 11.79 -14.98
CA GLY A 378 20.50 13.13 -15.20
C GLY A 378 19.91 13.83 -16.41
N GLY A 379 20.04 15.16 -16.43
CA GLY A 379 19.47 16.01 -17.47
C GLY A 379 20.33 17.22 -17.79
N ALA A 380 19.73 18.23 -18.43
CA ALA A 380 20.43 19.45 -18.80
C ALA A 380 20.54 20.47 -17.64
N GLU A 381 20.04 20.16 -16.45
CA GLU A 381 20.08 21.02 -15.26
C GLU A 381 20.40 20.18 -14.02
N ASN A 382 20.28 20.71 -12.80
CA ASN A 382 20.62 19.97 -11.58
C ASN A 382 19.50 19.00 -11.15
N GLN A 383 19.89 17.76 -10.87
CA GLN A 383 19.10 16.75 -10.18
C GLN A 383 19.79 16.36 -8.87
N ASP A 384 19.01 16.24 -7.80
CA ASP A 384 19.49 15.92 -6.46
C ASP A 384 18.76 14.66 -5.97
N GLY A 385 19.48 13.55 -5.74
CA GLY A 385 18.91 12.32 -5.18
C GLY A 385 18.97 12.38 -3.66
N LEU A 386 17.82 12.42 -2.98
CA LEU A 386 17.74 12.80 -1.56
C LEU A 386 17.46 11.62 -0.64
N SER A 387 16.52 10.73 -1.01
CA SER A 387 16.10 9.59 -0.19
C SER A 387 15.94 8.34 -1.06
N LEU A 388 16.17 7.18 -0.44
CA LEU A 388 16.11 5.87 -1.08
C LEU A 388 15.62 4.83 -0.07
N GLU A 389 14.64 4.03 -0.46
CA GLU A 389 14.10 2.91 0.30
C GLU A 389 14.00 1.66 -0.58
N VAL A 390 13.94 0.49 0.05
CA VAL A 390 13.90 -0.82 -0.64
C VAL A 390 12.84 -1.70 0.01
N ASP A 391 11.96 -2.27 -0.81
CA ASP A 391 10.94 -3.24 -0.35
C ASP A 391 11.54 -4.65 -0.16
N GLU A 392 10.75 -5.59 0.39
CA GLU A 392 11.21 -6.97 0.60
C GLU A 392 11.50 -7.74 -0.70
N ALA A 393 10.84 -7.36 -1.81
CA ALA A 393 11.14 -7.89 -3.14
C ALA A 393 12.47 -7.35 -3.72
N GLY A 394 13.05 -6.33 -3.07
CA GLY A 394 14.30 -5.69 -3.47
C GLY A 394 14.13 -4.59 -4.51
N ALA A 395 12.90 -4.16 -4.80
CA ALA A 395 12.64 -3.00 -5.65
C ALA A 395 13.08 -1.71 -4.92
N VAL A 396 13.58 -0.76 -5.70
CA VAL A 396 14.18 0.47 -5.18
C VAL A 396 13.24 1.64 -5.43
N TYR A 397 12.91 2.36 -4.36
CA TYR A 397 12.14 3.60 -4.43
C TYR A 397 13.09 4.77 -4.17
N LEU A 398 13.14 5.70 -5.10
CA LEU A 398 14.04 6.85 -5.10
C LEU A 398 13.21 8.14 -5.10
N SER A 399 13.60 9.11 -4.29
CA SER A 399 13.05 10.46 -4.36
C SER A 399 14.12 11.53 -4.36
N GLY A 400 13.75 12.71 -4.84
CA GLY A 400 14.66 13.83 -4.92
C GLY A 400 14.08 15.03 -5.66
N GLU A 401 14.96 15.98 -5.99
CA GLU A 401 14.63 17.18 -6.76
C GLU A 401 15.13 17.06 -8.19
N PHE A 402 14.39 17.65 -9.13
CA PHE A 402 14.83 17.77 -10.51
C PHE A 402 14.44 19.13 -11.11
N ARG A 403 15.20 19.55 -12.13
CA ARG A 403 15.02 20.80 -12.86
C ARG A 403 15.11 20.53 -14.36
N GLY A 404 14.40 21.35 -15.14
CA GLY A 404 14.29 21.16 -16.58
C GLY A 404 13.65 19.82 -16.94
N THR A 405 14.13 19.22 -18.01
CA THR A 405 13.66 17.94 -18.56
C THR A 405 14.68 16.85 -18.28
N VAL A 406 14.24 15.73 -17.71
CA VAL A 406 15.09 14.63 -17.22
C VAL A 406 14.52 13.29 -17.67
N ASP A 407 15.40 12.38 -18.11
CA ASP A 407 15.06 10.97 -18.32
C ASP A 407 15.25 10.20 -17.03
N PHE A 408 14.18 9.57 -16.53
CA PHE A 408 14.22 8.74 -15.34
C PHE A 408 14.43 7.25 -15.66
N ASP A 409 14.43 6.84 -16.93
CA ASP A 409 14.83 5.49 -17.32
C ASP A 409 16.36 5.44 -17.48
N PRO A 410 17.11 4.75 -16.60
CA PRO A 410 18.55 4.63 -16.74
C PRO A 410 18.97 3.59 -17.81
N GLY A 411 18.01 2.96 -18.48
CA GLY A 411 18.17 1.99 -19.56
C GLY A 411 18.15 2.63 -20.96
N ALA A 412 17.61 1.89 -21.93
CA ALA A 412 17.51 2.33 -23.33
C ALA A 412 16.14 2.92 -23.68
N GLY A 413 15.16 2.82 -22.78
CA GLY A 413 13.86 3.45 -22.94
C GLY A 413 13.93 4.95 -22.62
N ILE A 414 12.76 5.58 -22.58
CA ILE A 414 12.61 7.01 -22.35
C ILE A 414 11.46 7.19 -21.36
N ALA A 415 11.77 7.69 -20.16
CA ALA A 415 10.79 8.05 -19.13
C ALA A 415 10.99 9.51 -18.70
N GLN A 416 10.50 10.44 -19.53
CA GLN A 416 10.80 11.86 -19.38
C GLN A 416 9.81 12.57 -18.47
N LEU A 417 10.32 13.31 -17.48
CA LEU A 417 9.57 14.33 -16.74
C LEU A 417 10.13 15.72 -17.03
N SER A 418 9.26 16.73 -17.01
CA SER A 418 9.66 18.13 -17.15
C SER A 418 9.13 18.92 -15.97
N SER A 419 10.02 19.65 -15.29
CA SER A 419 9.67 20.50 -14.16
C SER A 419 8.91 21.74 -14.65
N PRO A 420 7.64 21.95 -14.26
CA PRO A 420 6.91 23.18 -14.56
C PRO A 420 7.38 24.37 -13.72
N SER A 421 8.15 24.15 -12.65
CA SER A 421 8.65 25.16 -11.73
C SER A 421 10.19 25.25 -11.73
N ALA A 422 10.75 26.12 -10.88
CA ALA A 422 12.21 26.22 -10.68
C ALA A 422 12.82 24.97 -10.03
N ILE A 423 12.03 24.20 -9.25
CA ILE A 423 12.41 22.97 -8.57
C ILE A 423 11.13 22.12 -8.40
N SER A 424 11.07 20.96 -9.05
CA SER A 424 10.06 19.92 -8.81
C SER A 424 10.69 18.75 -8.05
N SER A 425 9.85 17.94 -7.42
CA SER A 425 10.27 16.68 -6.81
C SER A 425 9.77 15.49 -7.61
N PHE A 426 10.37 14.31 -7.39
CA PHE A 426 9.94 13.08 -8.03
C PHE A 426 9.95 11.92 -7.04
N ILE A 427 9.17 10.89 -7.38
CA ILE A 427 9.33 9.53 -6.88
C ILE A 427 9.56 8.62 -8.09
N ALA A 428 10.50 7.70 -8.01
CA ALA A 428 10.77 6.72 -9.05
C ALA A 428 10.94 5.33 -8.44
N LYS A 429 10.41 4.31 -9.12
CA LYS A 429 10.61 2.90 -8.77
C LYS A 429 11.49 2.23 -9.81
N LEU A 430 12.49 1.50 -9.33
CA LEU A 430 13.32 0.58 -10.10
C LEU A 430 13.11 -0.84 -9.59
N ASP A 431 13.27 -1.84 -10.46
CA ASP A 431 13.28 -3.24 -10.03
C ASP A 431 14.57 -3.60 -9.27
N ALA A 432 14.66 -4.84 -8.77
CA ALA A 432 15.82 -5.33 -8.04
C ALA A 432 17.14 -5.37 -8.85
N GLN A 433 17.05 -5.26 -10.18
CA GLN A 433 18.16 -5.19 -11.13
C GLN A 433 18.47 -3.74 -11.56
N GLY A 434 17.75 -2.76 -11.01
CA GLY A 434 17.91 -1.34 -11.31
C GLY A 434 17.38 -0.96 -12.70
N ASN A 435 16.42 -1.71 -13.26
CA ASN A 435 15.68 -1.30 -14.44
C ASN A 435 14.50 -0.41 -14.04
N PHE A 436 14.14 0.52 -14.92
CA PHE A 436 13.01 1.41 -14.70
C PHE A 436 11.69 0.65 -14.60
N VAL A 437 10.86 1.01 -13.62
CA VAL A 437 9.47 0.54 -13.51
C VAL A 437 8.52 1.71 -13.79
N TRP A 438 8.58 2.76 -12.96
CA TRP A 438 7.78 3.96 -13.15
C TRP A 438 8.42 5.20 -12.50
N THR A 439 7.95 6.39 -12.88
CA THR A 439 8.23 7.64 -12.17
C THR A 439 6.99 8.52 -12.09
N ALA A 440 6.84 9.23 -10.97
CA ALA A 440 5.79 10.21 -10.74
C ALA A 440 6.40 11.56 -10.32
N PRO A 441 6.02 12.68 -10.96
CA PRO A 441 6.40 14.00 -10.50
C PRO A 441 5.52 14.46 -9.33
N LEU A 442 6.12 15.26 -8.43
CA LEU A 442 5.44 16.08 -7.45
C LEU A 442 5.74 17.54 -7.82
N ASN A 443 4.78 18.18 -8.47
CA ASN A 443 4.95 19.51 -9.05
C ASN A 443 4.34 20.61 -8.19
N GLY A 444 4.72 21.86 -8.49
CA GLY A 444 4.03 23.05 -8.02
C GLY A 444 3.80 23.98 -9.20
N THR A 445 2.67 24.69 -9.22
CA THR A 445 2.27 25.51 -10.39
C THR A 445 3.08 26.80 -10.53
N SER A 446 3.82 27.25 -9.49
CA SER A 446 4.60 28.50 -9.53
C SER A 446 5.73 28.67 -8.49
N ALA A 447 6.00 27.72 -7.57
CA ALA A 447 7.16 27.79 -6.66
C ALA A 447 7.85 26.44 -6.39
N THR A 448 8.91 26.49 -5.59
CA THR A 448 9.69 25.34 -5.12
C THR A 448 8.79 24.35 -4.38
N LEU A 449 8.85 23.08 -4.79
CA LEU A 449 8.38 21.94 -4.03
C LEU A 449 9.55 20.96 -3.85
N SER A 450 9.83 20.62 -2.60
CA SER A 450 10.96 19.78 -2.21
C SER A 450 10.47 18.65 -1.31
N LEU A 451 10.52 17.42 -1.81
CA LEU A 451 10.29 16.20 -1.06
C LEU A 451 11.60 15.83 -0.35
N SER A 452 11.64 16.02 0.97
CA SER A 452 12.82 15.78 1.79
C SER A 452 13.12 14.30 1.98
N ASP A 453 12.08 13.46 2.00
CA ASP A 453 12.17 12.05 2.36
C ASP A 453 10.96 11.23 1.90
N ILE A 454 11.17 9.92 1.76
CA ILE A 454 10.12 8.91 1.57
C ILE A 454 10.32 7.74 2.54
N SER A 455 9.22 7.07 2.88
CA SER A 455 9.23 5.77 3.55
C SER A 455 8.32 4.82 2.80
N VAL A 456 8.71 3.56 2.71
CA VAL A 456 7.98 2.50 2.01
C VAL A 456 7.73 1.35 2.98
N ASN A 457 6.53 0.79 2.99
CA ASN A 457 6.26 -0.41 3.78
C ASN A 457 6.96 -1.64 3.18
N SER A 458 7.05 -2.73 3.94
CA SER A 458 7.77 -3.94 3.53
C SER A 458 7.31 -4.51 2.17
N SER A 459 6.01 -4.45 1.88
CA SER A 459 5.42 -4.96 0.64
C SER A 459 5.50 -4.00 -0.55
N GLY A 460 5.92 -2.75 -0.34
CA GLY A 460 5.98 -1.74 -1.41
C GLY A 460 4.62 -1.19 -1.84
N THR A 461 3.54 -1.51 -1.12
CA THR A 461 2.16 -1.09 -1.41
C THR A 461 1.82 0.29 -0.85
N GLN A 462 2.57 0.79 0.13
CA GLN A 462 2.41 2.11 0.73
C GLN A 462 3.71 2.91 0.65
N ILE A 463 3.61 4.17 0.23
CA ILE A 463 4.71 5.13 0.17
C ILE A 463 4.28 6.41 0.89
N ALA A 464 4.92 6.71 2.02
CA ALA A 464 4.78 7.99 2.69
C ALA A 464 5.89 8.94 2.23
N GLY A 465 5.62 10.24 2.19
CA GLY A 465 6.59 11.27 1.84
C GLY A 465 6.37 12.55 2.63
N THR A 466 7.44 13.31 2.87
CA THR A 466 7.33 14.62 3.54
C THR A 466 8.32 15.64 2.99
N GLY A 467 7.99 16.92 3.10
CA GLY A 467 8.81 17.98 2.54
C GLY A 467 8.35 19.39 2.86
N TYR A 468 8.67 20.33 1.97
CA TYR A 468 8.15 21.70 2.03
C TYR A 468 7.81 22.27 0.64
N PHE A 469 6.92 23.27 0.60
CA PHE A 469 6.61 24.08 -0.58
C PHE A 469 6.53 25.57 -0.23
N SER A 470 6.62 26.48 -1.21
CA SER A 470 6.64 27.94 -0.94
C SER A 470 5.67 28.80 -1.77
N SER A 471 4.63 28.21 -2.36
CA SER A 471 3.60 28.94 -3.14
C SER A 471 2.18 28.72 -2.65
N ALA A 472 1.32 29.67 -3.05
CA ALA A 472 -0.12 29.64 -2.83
C ALA A 472 -0.85 28.42 -3.42
N ASP A 473 -0.27 27.76 -4.42
CA ASP A 473 -0.87 26.65 -5.16
C ASP A 473 0.18 25.54 -5.39
N ALA A 474 0.44 24.72 -4.37
CA ALA A 474 1.05 23.42 -4.58
C ALA A 474 -0.02 22.48 -5.11
N ASP A 475 -0.26 22.50 -6.43
CA ASP A 475 -0.96 21.41 -7.08
C ASP A 475 0.02 20.24 -7.11
N LEU A 476 0.04 19.47 -6.01
CA LEU A 476 0.52 18.10 -6.08
C LEU A 476 -0.39 17.50 -7.15
N ASP A 477 0.10 17.34 -8.39
CA ASP A 477 -0.58 16.78 -9.58
C ASP A 477 -1.01 15.31 -9.31
N LEU A 478 -1.71 15.13 -8.19
CA LEU A 478 -2.17 13.95 -7.51
C LEU A 478 -3.70 13.98 -7.32
N GLY A 479 -4.40 14.85 -8.04
CA GLY A 479 -5.86 14.98 -7.97
C GLY A 479 -6.37 15.65 -6.68
N VAL A 480 -5.48 16.03 -5.75
CA VAL A 480 -5.84 16.66 -4.49
C VAL A 480 -5.62 18.17 -4.54
N LYS A 481 -6.69 18.91 -4.28
CA LYS A 481 -6.68 20.37 -4.22
C LYS A 481 -6.06 20.82 -2.89
N VAL A 482 -4.80 21.26 -2.90
CA VAL A 482 -4.16 21.82 -1.69
C VAL A 482 -4.77 23.18 -1.33
N PHE A 483 -4.90 23.42 -0.03
CA PHE A 483 -5.45 24.64 0.56
C PHE A 483 -4.53 25.85 0.34
N ASN A 484 -5.16 26.95 -0.07
CA ASN A 484 -4.58 28.28 -0.28
C ASN A 484 -3.83 28.81 0.97
N PRO A 485 -2.49 28.84 1.00
CA PRO A 485 -1.73 29.67 1.93
C PRO A 485 -2.02 31.15 1.67
N ARG A 486 -2.28 31.90 2.74
CA ARG A 486 -2.56 33.34 2.67
C ARG A 486 -1.31 34.21 2.43
N TYR A 487 -0.12 33.62 2.30
CA TYR A 487 1.16 34.36 2.29
C TYR A 487 2.16 33.83 1.24
N THR A 488 2.88 34.74 0.58
CA THR A 488 3.61 34.47 -0.68
C THR A 488 5.13 34.25 -0.53
N GLN A 489 5.67 34.13 0.68
CA GLN A 489 7.13 34.01 0.93
C GLN A 489 7.52 32.99 2.02
N ALA A 490 6.57 32.30 2.65
CA ALA A 490 6.84 31.30 3.69
C ALA A 490 7.02 29.90 3.07
N ARG A 491 7.70 29.00 3.79
CA ARG A 491 7.76 27.56 3.47
C ARG A 491 6.73 26.86 4.34
N ASP A 492 5.92 25.99 3.76
CA ASP A 492 4.95 25.17 4.48
C ASP A 492 5.33 23.70 4.33
N ALA A 493 5.21 22.90 5.39
CA ALA A 493 5.47 21.47 5.29
C ALA A 493 4.28 20.72 4.68
N PHE A 494 4.55 19.57 4.08
CA PHE A 494 3.52 18.64 3.61
C PHE A 494 3.85 17.20 3.99
N ILE A 495 2.81 16.37 4.01
CA ILE A 495 2.89 14.91 4.09
C ILE A 495 2.08 14.37 2.91
N VAL A 496 2.56 13.31 2.27
CA VAL A 496 1.84 12.54 1.25
C VAL A 496 1.86 11.08 1.67
N ASN A 497 0.76 10.38 1.48
CA ASN A 497 0.65 8.93 1.64
C ASN A 497 0.08 8.38 0.33
N LEU A 498 0.80 7.48 -0.33
CA LEU A 498 0.39 6.86 -1.58
C LEU A 498 0.17 5.38 -1.30
N GLN A 499 -0.97 4.84 -1.70
CA GLN A 499 -1.28 3.42 -1.57
C GLN A 499 -1.59 2.83 -2.94
N SER A 500 -1.07 1.64 -3.22
CA SER A 500 -1.51 0.85 -4.38
C SER A 500 -2.98 0.47 -4.17
N PRO A 501 -3.87 0.52 -5.18
CA PRO A 501 -5.15 -0.12 -5.11
C PRO A 501 -4.92 -1.58 -4.78
N GLN A 502 -5.77 -2.06 -3.91
CA GLN A 502 -5.69 -3.41 -3.41
C GLN A 502 -5.88 -4.36 -4.60
N ASN A 503 -4.84 -5.12 -4.97
CA ASN A 503 -5.06 -6.33 -5.75
C ASN A 503 -5.66 -7.34 -4.78
N LEU A 504 -6.96 -7.59 -4.87
CA LEU A 504 -7.70 -8.49 -3.99
C LEU A 504 -7.68 -9.94 -4.49
N GLU A 505 -6.81 -10.28 -5.43
CA GLU A 505 -6.70 -11.66 -5.93
C GLU A 505 -6.39 -12.62 -4.77
N GLY A 506 -7.28 -13.60 -4.57
CA GLY A 506 -7.19 -14.57 -3.48
C GLY A 506 -7.64 -14.07 -2.10
N ALA A 507 -8.01 -12.79 -1.97
CA ALA A 507 -8.51 -12.24 -0.72
C ALA A 507 -9.99 -12.63 -0.47
N ILE A 508 -10.39 -12.61 0.81
CA ILE A 508 -11.76 -12.92 1.23
C ILE A 508 -12.30 -11.87 2.20
N PHE A 509 -13.61 -11.63 2.13
CA PHE A 509 -14.36 -11.01 3.20
C PHE A 509 -14.86 -12.06 4.18
N LEU A 510 -14.76 -11.78 5.47
CA LEU A 510 -15.08 -12.72 6.53
C LEU A 510 -15.87 -12.04 7.64
N ALA A 511 -17.10 -12.48 7.85
CA ALA A 511 -17.95 -11.98 8.92
C ALA A 511 -17.68 -12.70 10.25
N ASP A 512 -17.69 -11.94 11.34
CA ASP A 512 -17.45 -12.40 12.70
C ASP A 512 -18.70 -12.24 13.57
N GLN A 513 -19.14 -13.32 14.21
CA GLN A 513 -20.35 -13.31 15.05
C GLN A 513 -20.18 -12.62 16.41
N THR A 514 -18.96 -12.54 16.94
CA THR A 514 -18.69 -12.07 18.31
C THR A 514 -18.39 -10.58 18.35
N LEU A 515 -17.60 -10.10 17.40
CA LEU A 515 -17.14 -8.72 17.29
C LEU A 515 -18.06 -7.88 16.41
N ASP A 516 -18.90 -8.53 15.61
CA ASP A 516 -19.76 -7.92 14.61
C ASP A 516 -19.00 -7.07 13.60
N ARG A 517 -18.01 -7.73 13.01
CA ARG A 517 -17.08 -7.13 12.06
C ARG A 517 -17.03 -7.95 10.80
N ILE A 518 -16.78 -7.26 9.71
CA ILE A 518 -16.32 -7.87 8.48
C ILE A 518 -14.83 -7.60 8.39
N PHE A 519 -14.06 -8.66 8.25
CA PHE A 519 -12.64 -8.61 8.01
C PHE A 519 -12.37 -8.79 6.51
N LEU A 520 -11.30 -8.16 6.03
CA LEU A 520 -10.68 -8.49 4.77
C LEU A 520 -9.38 -9.24 5.09
N ALA A 521 -9.27 -10.49 4.62
CA ALA A 521 -8.11 -11.35 4.84
C ALA A 521 -7.44 -11.69 3.51
N GLN A 522 -6.12 -11.53 3.44
CA GLN A 522 -5.32 -11.76 2.25
C GLN A 522 -3.92 -12.28 2.63
N ASP A 523 -3.49 -13.33 1.93
CA ASP A 523 -2.11 -13.83 1.95
C ASP A 523 -1.21 -12.82 1.21
N LEU A 524 -0.50 -11.97 1.96
CA LEU A 524 0.33 -10.90 1.39
C LEU A 524 1.78 -11.35 1.18
N ASN A 525 2.22 -12.35 1.95
CA ASN A 525 3.60 -12.82 1.94
C ASN A 525 3.81 -14.10 1.07
N SER A 526 2.72 -14.65 0.52
CA SER A 526 2.66 -15.88 -0.27
C SER A 526 3.09 -17.16 0.47
N ASP A 527 2.90 -17.22 1.80
CA ASP A 527 3.19 -18.40 2.60
C ASP A 527 2.05 -19.41 2.63
N GLY A 528 0.88 -19.04 2.09
CA GLY A 528 -0.29 -19.89 1.91
C GLY A 528 -1.41 -19.65 2.93
N ASP A 529 -1.21 -18.77 3.91
CA ASP A 529 -2.23 -18.38 4.89
C ASP A 529 -2.35 -16.85 5.05
N ALA A 530 -3.28 -16.38 5.88
CA ALA A 530 -3.54 -14.96 6.12
C ALA A 530 -3.52 -14.63 7.63
N ASN A 531 -2.62 -15.27 8.38
CA ASN A 531 -2.54 -15.17 9.83
C ASN A 531 -1.46 -14.19 10.34
N ASP A 532 -0.68 -13.58 9.46
CA ASP A 532 0.33 -12.61 9.88
C ASP A 532 -0.26 -11.25 10.24
N ALA A 533 0.56 -10.45 10.93
CA ALA A 533 0.26 -9.05 11.17
C ALA A 533 0.15 -8.32 9.82
N ALA A 534 -0.95 -7.59 9.63
CA ALA A 534 -1.36 -6.88 8.40
C ALA A 534 -2.07 -7.72 7.31
N GLU A 535 -2.15 -9.05 7.42
CA GLU A 535 -2.86 -9.90 6.44
C GLU A 535 -4.37 -9.97 6.66
N THR A 536 -4.80 -9.83 7.92
CA THR A 536 -6.21 -9.67 8.27
C THR A 536 -6.43 -8.27 8.85
N ARG A 537 -7.36 -7.50 8.26
CA ARG A 537 -7.77 -6.18 8.74
C ARG A 537 -9.29 -6.06 8.85
N VAL A 538 -9.76 -5.15 9.68
CA VAL A 538 -11.19 -4.82 9.79
C VAL A 538 -11.58 -4.02 8.55
N TYR A 539 -12.48 -4.57 7.74
CA TYR A 539 -13.09 -3.88 6.59
C TYR A 539 -14.32 -3.08 7.02
N PHE A 540 -15.11 -3.60 7.96
CA PHE A 540 -16.28 -2.90 8.50
C PHE A 540 -16.51 -3.26 9.97
N ASP A 541 -16.71 -2.27 10.84
CA ASP A 541 -17.11 -2.48 12.24
C ASP A 541 -18.24 -1.56 12.73
N ALA A 542 -18.84 -0.80 11.82
CA ALA A 542 -19.90 0.19 12.05
C ALA A 542 -19.58 1.35 13.02
N THR A 543 -18.41 1.37 13.69
CA THR A 543 -18.13 2.37 14.74
C THR A 543 -17.97 3.79 14.21
N ASN A 544 -17.48 3.93 12.97
CA ASN A 544 -17.26 5.21 12.30
C ASN A 544 -18.31 5.53 11.20
N ALA A 545 -19.12 4.54 10.80
CA ALA A 545 -20.21 4.72 9.86
C ALA A 545 -21.38 5.48 10.51
N SER A 546 -21.27 6.81 10.53
CA SER A 546 -22.26 7.68 11.17
C SER A 546 -23.68 7.37 10.68
N ALA A 547 -24.60 7.11 11.63
CA ALA A 547 -26.04 6.83 11.44
C ALA A 547 -26.46 5.38 11.21
N LEU A 548 -25.55 4.40 11.17
CA LEU A 548 -25.94 2.99 11.26
C LEU A 548 -26.14 2.58 12.72
N VAL A 549 -27.15 1.73 12.97
CA VAL A 549 -27.23 1.02 14.26
C VAL A 549 -26.03 0.08 14.28
N ASN A 550 -25.22 0.13 15.34
CA ASN A 550 -24.16 -0.86 15.53
C ASN A 550 -24.79 -2.24 15.37
N PRO A 551 -24.32 -3.05 14.41
CA PRO A 551 -24.77 -4.41 14.33
C PRO A 551 -24.43 -5.05 15.69
N THR A 552 -25.35 -5.83 16.23
CA THR A 552 -25.09 -6.56 17.47
C THR A 552 -25.38 -8.03 17.28
N ASN A 553 -24.35 -8.82 17.00
CA ASN A 553 -24.36 -10.25 16.69
C ASN A 553 -25.05 -10.62 15.35
N ASN A 554 -24.41 -11.52 14.61
CA ASN A 554 -24.95 -12.26 13.45
C ASN A 554 -25.11 -11.53 12.11
N ILE A 555 -23.99 -11.13 11.50
CA ILE A 555 -23.92 -11.03 10.04
C ILE A 555 -23.98 -12.46 9.46
N PHE A 556 -25.12 -12.81 8.86
CA PHE A 556 -25.42 -14.18 8.42
C PHE A 556 -24.86 -14.52 7.05
N THR A 557 -24.78 -13.54 6.16
CA THR A 557 -24.46 -13.73 4.74
C THR A 557 -23.71 -12.52 4.21
N LEU A 558 -22.84 -12.78 3.24
CA LEU A 558 -22.06 -11.78 2.51
C LEU A 558 -22.23 -12.03 1.01
N LEU A 559 -22.37 -10.95 0.25
CA LEU A 559 -22.40 -11.00 -1.21
C LEU A 559 -21.62 -9.82 -1.75
N GLN A 560 -20.56 -10.06 -2.51
CA GLN A 560 -19.94 -8.98 -3.26
C GLN A 560 -20.54 -8.94 -4.67
N ALA A 561 -21.23 -7.84 -4.99
CA ALA A 561 -21.86 -7.64 -6.27
C ALA A 561 -20.83 -7.32 -7.37
N GLU A 562 -21.26 -7.37 -8.64
CA GLU A 562 -20.43 -7.02 -9.80
C GLU A 562 -19.88 -5.60 -9.77
N ASP A 563 -20.53 -4.67 -9.08
CA ASP A 563 -20.05 -3.29 -8.85
C ASP A 563 -18.96 -3.19 -7.76
N ALA A 564 -18.56 -4.34 -7.20
CA ALA A 564 -17.66 -4.53 -6.06
C ALA A 564 -18.17 -4.00 -4.72
N SER A 565 -19.42 -3.51 -4.63
CA SER A 565 -20.05 -3.29 -3.34
C SER A 565 -20.25 -4.61 -2.61
N LEU A 566 -19.91 -4.62 -1.32
CA LEU A 566 -20.16 -5.74 -0.42
C LEU A 566 -21.51 -5.54 0.27
N TYR A 567 -22.40 -6.52 0.13
CA TYR A 567 -23.68 -6.56 0.82
C TYR A 567 -23.58 -7.51 2.01
N ALA A 568 -24.08 -7.09 3.17
CA ALA A 568 -24.04 -7.86 4.40
C ALA A 568 -25.44 -7.93 5.02
N GLY A 569 -25.97 -9.15 5.18
CA GLY A 569 -27.25 -9.40 5.84
C GLY A 569 -27.06 -9.57 7.34
N ASP A 570 -27.67 -8.70 8.13
CA ASP A 570 -27.64 -8.73 9.59
C ASP A 570 -29.03 -9.09 10.15
N GLY A 571 -29.07 -10.20 10.88
CA GLY A 571 -30.30 -10.74 11.46
C GLY A 571 -30.70 -10.15 12.80
N ASP A 572 -29.86 -9.35 13.45
CA ASP A 572 -30.18 -8.72 14.72
C ASP A 572 -30.70 -7.28 14.52
N THR A 573 -30.25 -6.59 13.46
CA THR A 573 -30.80 -5.28 13.03
C THR A 573 -31.90 -5.38 11.98
N ASP A 574 -32.25 -6.60 11.56
CA ASP A 574 -33.22 -6.89 10.51
C ASP A 574 -32.93 -6.05 9.23
N SER A 575 -31.66 -6.00 8.82
CA SER A 575 -31.18 -5.08 7.78
C SER A 575 -30.13 -5.70 6.86
N VAL A 576 -30.10 -5.24 5.61
CA VAL A 576 -29.02 -5.49 4.66
C VAL A 576 -28.23 -4.20 4.51
N TYR A 577 -26.93 -4.26 4.75
CA TYR A 577 -26.01 -3.15 4.54
C TYR A 577 -25.35 -3.26 3.17
N ARG A 578 -25.15 -2.12 2.50
CA ARG A 578 -24.27 -1.98 1.33
C ARG A 578 -23.02 -1.22 1.75
N LEU A 579 -21.87 -1.83 1.51
CA LEU A 579 -20.55 -1.36 1.90
C LEU A 579 -19.71 -1.15 0.64
N SER A 580 -18.98 -0.05 0.57
CA SER A 580 -18.11 0.24 -0.57
C SER A 580 -16.95 1.11 -0.12
N ASP A 581 -15.75 0.58 -0.23
CA ASP A 581 -14.49 1.33 -0.15
C ASP A 581 -14.44 2.33 -1.31
N ARG A 582 -14.84 3.58 -1.05
CA ARG A 582 -14.96 4.63 -2.08
C ARG A 582 -13.69 5.46 -2.17
N ASN A 583 -12.99 5.61 -1.06
CA ASN A 583 -11.75 6.37 -0.97
C ASN A 583 -10.51 5.51 -1.32
N GLY A 584 -10.65 4.19 -1.36
CA GLY A 584 -9.61 3.23 -1.71
C GLY A 584 -8.65 2.90 -0.57
N ASP A 585 -9.01 3.16 0.68
CA ASP A 585 -8.16 2.98 1.87
C ASP A 585 -8.15 1.53 2.40
N GLY A 586 -8.96 0.66 1.81
CA GLY A 586 -9.03 -0.76 2.13
C GLY A 586 -10.05 -1.11 3.22
N ASP A 587 -10.89 -0.16 3.64
CA ASP A 587 -12.05 -0.40 4.50
C ASP A 587 -13.33 0.31 4.00
N ALA A 588 -14.45 0.12 4.69
CA ALA A 588 -15.74 0.77 4.38
C ALA A 588 -16.33 1.45 5.64
N ASN A 589 -15.46 2.00 6.49
CA ASN A 589 -15.82 2.63 7.76
C ASN A 589 -16.00 4.14 7.64
N ASP A 590 -15.66 4.76 6.51
CA ASP A 590 -15.77 6.21 6.36
C ASP A 590 -17.21 6.68 6.07
N ALA A 591 -17.43 7.97 6.30
CA ALA A 591 -18.72 8.61 6.14
C ALA A 591 -19.22 8.50 4.69
N GLY A 592 -20.29 7.71 4.48
CA GLY A 592 -20.92 7.51 3.18
C GLY A 592 -20.48 6.25 2.43
N GLU A 593 -19.59 5.46 3.01
CA GLU A 593 -19.12 4.17 2.47
C GLU A 593 -20.03 3.00 2.85
N ALA A 594 -20.69 3.10 4.00
CA ALA A 594 -21.71 2.16 4.44
C ALA A 594 -23.11 2.79 4.42
N LYS A 595 -24.10 2.04 3.93
CA LYS A 595 -25.52 2.42 3.90
C LYS A 595 -26.42 1.23 4.21
N VAL A 596 -27.62 1.50 4.74
CA VAL A 596 -28.71 0.51 4.78
C VAL A 596 -29.24 0.37 3.35
N TRP A 597 -29.14 -0.82 2.76
CA TRP A 597 -29.73 -1.13 1.47
C TRP A 597 -31.23 -1.46 1.60
N LEU A 598 -31.58 -2.33 2.54
CA LEU A 598 -32.95 -2.70 2.85
C LEU A 598 -33.08 -2.93 4.36
N SER A 599 -34.21 -2.56 4.96
CA SER A 599 -34.48 -2.81 6.38
C SER A 599 -35.93 -3.20 6.65
N ALA A 600 -36.22 -3.68 7.86
CA ALA A 600 -37.58 -3.88 8.35
C ALA A 600 -38.48 -2.62 8.27
N ALA A 601 -37.88 -1.42 8.17
CA ALA A 601 -38.59 -0.14 8.07
C ALA A 601 -38.79 0.36 6.62
N ASN A 602 -38.61 -0.50 5.61
CA ASN A 602 -38.74 -0.13 4.20
C ASN A 602 -40.11 0.48 3.83
N ALA A 603 -40.10 1.43 2.89
CA ALA A 603 -41.30 2.13 2.44
C ALA A 603 -42.26 1.24 1.63
N SER A 604 -41.79 0.09 1.14
CA SER A 604 -42.61 -0.93 0.48
C SER A 604 -43.43 -1.79 1.47
N SER A 605 -43.24 -1.61 2.79
CA SER A 605 -43.95 -2.32 3.86
C SER A 605 -43.81 -3.85 3.78
N LEU A 606 -42.70 -4.35 3.24
CA LEU A 606 -42.37 -5.77 3.21
C LEU A 606 -41.74 -6.18 4.55
N PRO A 607 -42.13 -7.31 5.17
CA PRO A 607 -41.52 -7.75 6.42
C PRO A 607 -40.10 -8.25 6.16
N LEU A 608 -39.10 -7.66 6.80
CA LEU A 608 -37.74 -8.21 6.84
C LEU A 608 -37.47 -8.54 8.31
N LEU A 609 -37.37 -9.82 8.65
CA LEU A 609 -36.92 -10.26 9.97
C LEU A 609 -35.46 -10.65 9.86
N THR A 610 -35.17 -11.83 9.31
CA THR A 610 -33.77 -12.28 9.20
C THR A 610 -33.34 -12.38 7.73
N PRO A 611 -32.47 -11.47 7.22
CA PRO A 611 -31.85 -11.60 5.91
C PRO A 611 -30.79 -12.71 5.94
N ASN A 612 -31.22 -13.96 5.73
CA ASN A 612 -30.35 -15.13 5.85
C ASN A 612 -29.46 -15.36 4.64
N GLY A 613 -29.89 -14.93 3.45
CA GLY A 613 -29.17 -15.19 2.21
C GLY A 613 -29.25 -14.05 1.21
N LEU A 614 -28.21 -13.91 0.39
CA LEU A 614 -28.07 -12.83 -0.59
C LEU A 614 -27.56 -13.39 -1.92
N ALA A 615 -28.17 -12.97 -3.03
CA ALA A 615 -27.62 -13.26 -4.36
C ALA A 615 -27.85 -12.12 -5.34
N GLN A 616 -26.96 -11.98 -6.32
CA GLN A 616 -27.16 -11.10 -7.46
C GLN A 616 -27.73 -11.89 -8.64
N GLY A 617 -28.84 -11.41 -9.21
CA GLY A 617 -29.39 -11.96 -10.44
C GLY A 617 -28.65 -11.47 -11.68
N SER A 618 -28.81 -12.15 -12.83
CA SER A 618 -28.23 -11.72 -14.11
C SER A 618 -28.78 -10.38 -14.63
N ASP A 619 -29.84 -9.86 -14.00
CA ASP A 619 -30.41 -8.54 -14.25
C ASP A 619 -29.76 -7.45 -13.39
N GLY A 620 -28.77 -7.80 -12.56
CA GLY A 620 -28.05 -6.89 -11.67
C GLY A 620 -28.74 -6.63 -10.34
N ALA A 621 -29.98 -7.09 -10.14
CA ALA A 621 -30.73 -6.87 -8.92
C ALA A 621 -30.21 -7.73 -7.76
N ILE A 622 -30.32 -7.22 -6.54
CA ILE A 622 -29.96 -7.94 -5.32
C ILE A 622 -31.21 -8.65 -4.81
N TYR A 623 -31.09 -9.95 -4.57
CA TYR A 623 -32.14 -10.80 -4.04
C TYR A 623 -31.84 -11.09 -2.57
N VAL A 624 -32.84 -10.85 -1.72
CA VAL A 624 -32.74 -11.00 -0.27
C VAL A 624 -33.65 -12.14 0.17
N VAL A 625 -33.07 -13.18 0.76
CA VAL A 625 -33.81 -14.29 1.36
C VAL A 625 -34.17 -13.92 2.78
N GLU A 626 -35.46 -13.86 3.05
CA GLU A 626 -36.01 -13.67 4.38
C GLU A 626 -36.47 -15.01 4.94
N ALA A 627 -36.13 -15.27 6.21
CA ALA A 627 -36.57 -16.45 6.93
C ALA A 627 -37.08 -16.10 8.34
N ASP A 628 -38.23 -16.66 8.73
CA ASP A 628 -38.75 -16.53 10.10
C ASP A 628 -38.20 -17.66 10.98
N THR A 629 -37.09 -17.40 11.68
CA THR A 629 -36.50 -18.38 12.64
C THR A 629 -37.25 -18.43 13.98
N VAL A 630 -38.25 -17.58 14.21
CA VAL A 630 -38.89 -17.35 15.53
C VAL A 630 -40.31 -17.93 15.62
N GLY A 631 -40.76 -18.64 14.58
CA GLY A 631 -41.98 -19.44 14.62
C GLY A 631 -43.27 -18.64 14.55
N THR A 632 -43.22 -17.41 14.04
CA THR A 632 -44.42 -16.69 13.59
C THR A 632 -44.72 -17.00 12.11
N PRO A 633 -45.94 -16.81 11.60
CA PRO A 633 -46.34 -17.34 10.30
C PRO A 633 -46.42 -16.27 9.20
N ASN A 634 -45.65 -15.19 9.26
CA ASN A 634 -45.84 -14.04 8.36
C ASN A 634 -44.89 -13.94 7.16
N GLY A 635 -44.24 -15.04 6.77
CA GLY A 635 -43.99 -15.40 5.37
C GLY A 635 -42.52 -15.49 4.98
N ASP A 636 -42.15 -16.65 4.44
CA ASP A 636 -40.82 -16.99 3.93
C ASP A 636 -40.67 -16.53 2.47
N PHE A 637 -40.02 -15.38 2.29
CA PHE A 637 -39.96 -14.70 1.00
C PHE A 637 -38.54 -14.59 0.46
N VAL A 638 -38.46 -14.52 -0.86
CA VAL A 638 -37.31 -13.93 -1.54
C VAL A 638 -37.76 -12.60 -2.12
N TYR A 639 -37.10 -11.52 -1.71
CA TYR A 639 -37.31 -10.19 -2.24
C TYR A 639 -36.37 -9.94 -3.40
N ARG A 640 -36.87 -9.33 -4.49
CA ARG A 640 -36.02 -8.67 -5.49
C ARG A 640 -35.91 -7.20 -5.12
N THR A 641 -34.70 -6.69 -5.05
CA THR A 641 -34.40 -5.30 -4.68
C THR A 641 -33.55 -4.59 -5.73
N GLU A 642 -33.83 -3.33 -5.98
CA GLU A 642 -33.15 -2.51 -6.98
C GLU A 642 -33.24 -1.03 -6.60
N ASP A 643 -32.11 -0.33 -6.59
CA ASP A 643 -32.05 1.13 -6.42
C ASP A 643 -32.51 1.79 -7.72
N LEU A 644 -33.77 2.23 -7.76
CA LEU A 644 -34.38 2.81 -8.96
C LEU A 644 -34.14 4.32 -9.06
N ASN A 645 -33.85 4.97 -7.93
CA ASN A 645 -33.75 6.42 -7.82
C ASN A 645 -32.29 6.92 -7.82
N GLY A 646 -31.31 6.02 -7.64
CA GLY A 646 -29.87 6.26 -7.62
C GLY A 646 -29.32 6.84 -6.32
N ASP A 647 -30.05 6.75 -5.20
CA ASP A 647 -29.62 7.29 -3.91
C ASP A 647 -28.76 6.32 -3.10
N GLY A 648 -28.60 5.08 -3.58
CA GLY A 648 -27.73 4.06 -3.03
C GLY A 648 -28.40 3.12 -2.03
N ASP A 649 -29.73 3.13 -1.91
CA ASP A 649 -30.51 2.11 -1.21
C ASP A 649 -31.67 1.54 -2.05
N ALA A 650 -32.33 0.49 -1.55
CA ALA A 650 -33.53 -0.11 -2.14
C ALA A 650 -34.70 -0.09 -1.13
N ASN A 651 -34.71 0.93 -0.27
CA ASN A 651 -35.60 1.05 0.87
C ASN A 651 -36.83 1.92 0.55
N ASP A 652 -36.91 2.51 -0.65
CA ASP A 652 -38.05 3.31 -1.09
C ASP A 652 -39.22 2.49 -1.66
N ALA A 653 -40.34 3.20 -1.87
CA ALA A 653 -41.57 2.62 -2.38
C ALA A 653 -41.39 2.15 -3.83
N GLY A 654 -41.48 0.83 -4.05
CA GLY A 654 -41.40 0.21 -5.37
C GLY A 654 -40.02 -0.34 -5.73
N GLU A 655 -39.01 -0.15 -4.88
CA GLU A 655 -37.65 -0.65 -5.07
C GLU A 655 -37.47 -2.09 -4.58
N SER A 656 -38.39 -2.57 -3.75
CA SER A 656 -38.43 -3.95 -3.27
C SER A 656 -39.79 -4.60 -3.55
N LYS A 657 -39.77 -5.87 -3.96
CA LYS A 657 -40.97 -6.68 -4.21
C LYS A 657 -40.75 -8.14 -3.89
N ILE A 658 -41.83 -8.86 -3.54
CA ILE A 658 -41.80 -10.31 -3.43
C ILE A 658 -41.53 -10.91 -4.81
N TRP A 659 -40.43 -11.63 -4.94
CA TRP A 659 -40.09 -12.40 -6.13
C TRP A 659 -40.52 -13.85 -5.99
N LEU A 660 -40.37 -14.45 -4.81
CA LEU A 660 -40.86 -15.80 -4.52
C LEU A 660 -41.48 -15.84 -3.12
N ASP A 661 -42.63 -16.50 -3.02
CA ASP A 661 -43.28 -16.87 -1.76
C ASP A 661 -43.11 -18.38 -1.58
N LEU A 662 -42.10 -18.80 -0.82
CA LEU A 662 -41.83 -20.22 -0.61
C LEU A 662 -42.90 -20.88 0.25
N LYS A 663 -43.53 -20.12 1.13
CA LYS A 663 -44.63 -20.64 1.96
C LYS A 663 -45.83 -21.06 1.13
N ALA A 664 -46.10 -20.37 0.02
CA ALA A 664 -47.12 -20.77 -0.96
C ALA A 664 -46.80 -22.12 -1.62
N LEU A 665 -45.53 -22.52 -1.67
CA LEU A 665 -45.07 -23.82 -2.16
C LEU A 665 -45.11 -24.90 -1.07
N ASN A 666 -44.58 -24.58 0.11
CA ASN A 666 -44.53 -25.45 1.27
C ASN A 666 -44.80 -24.65 2.55
N SER A 667 -45.89 -24.96 3.25
CA SER A 667 -46.26 -24.25 4.49
C SER A 667 -45.30 -24.44 5.67
N LYS A 668 -44.29 -25.30 5.52
CA LYS A 668 -43.21 -25.56 6.49
C LYS A 668 -41.84 -25.09 5.98
N SER A 669 -41.82 -24.26 4.93
CA SER A 669 -40.57 -23.76 4.37
C SER A 669 -39.85 -22.85 5.38
N SER A 670 -38.53 -22.85 5.32
CA SER A 670 -37.65 -21.89 5.99
C SER A 670 -36.39 -21.76 5.12
N PRO A 671 -36.45 -20.89 4.10
CA PRO A 671 -35.35 -20.68 3.18
C PRO A 671 -34.15 -20.13 3.96
N PHE A 672 -32.96 -20.48 3.52
CA PHE A 672 -31.74 -20.07 4.20
C PHE A 672 -30.86 -19.27 3.26
N GLU A 673 -30.31 -19.94 2.24
CA GLU A 673 -29.44 -19.32 1.25
C GLU A 673 -30.03 -19.45 -0.15
N MET A 674 -29.64 -18.54 -1.04
CA MET A 674 -29.90 -18.68 -2.47
C MET A 674 -28.68 -18.33 -3.32
N VAL A 675 -28.66 -18.82 -4.55
CA VAL A 675 -27.66 -18.42 -5.51
C VAL A 675 -28.16 -18.52 -6.95
N PHE A 676 -27.60 -17.71 -7.87
CA PHE A 676 -27.92 -17.76 -9.29
C PHE A 676 -26.82 -18.41 -10.11
N ILE A 677 -27.21 -19.35 -10.99
CA ILE A 677 -26.41 -19.75 -12.14
C ILE A 677 -27.11 -19.23 -13.38
N ARG A 678 -26.55 -18.17 -13.97
CA ARG A 678 -27.16 -17.44 -15.08
C ARG A 678 -28.55 -16.94 -14.70
N ASP A 679 -29.60 -17.42 -15.36
CA ASP A 679 -31.00 -17.01 -15.15
C ASP A 679 -31.79 -18.01 -14.28
N THR A 680 -31.11 -18.92 -13.59
CA THR A 680 -31.72 -19.96 -12.77
C THR A 680 -31.24 -19.82 -11.33
N ALA A 681 -32.16 -19.71 -10.38
CA ALA A 681 -31.82 -19.67 -8.96
C ALA A 681 -31.95 -21.03 -8.29
N TYR A 682 -31.13 -21.24 -7.27
CA TYR A 682 -31.11 -22.39 -6.38
C TYR A 682 -31.31 -21.88 -4.97
N ILE A 683 -32.19 -22.51 -4.20
CA ILE A 683 -32.57 -22.03 -2.87
C ILE A 683 -32.54 -23.22 -1.90
N ILE A 684 -31.81 -23.07 -0.79
CA ILE A 684 -31.81 -24.03 0.32
C ILE A 684 -33.00 -23.72 1.23
N ASP A 685 -33.73 -24.77 1.59
CA ASP A 685 -34.77 -24.77 2.61
C ASP A 685 -34.36 -25.76 3.73
N SER A 686 -34.05 -25.24 4.92
CA SER A 686 -33.30 -25.97 5.95
C SER A 686 -34.08 -26.24 7.25
N VAL A 687 -35.30 -25.71 7.42
CA VAL A 687 -36.09 -25.92 8.67
C VAL A 687 -37.58 -26.12 8.41
N GLY A 688 -37.94 -27.36 8.08
CA GLY A 688 -39.28 -27.91 8.16
C GLY A 688 -39.17 -29.39 8.47
N THR A 689 -40.04 -29.96 9.31
CA THR A 689 -39.95 -31.35 9.84
C THR A 689 -39.93 -32.48 8.80
N ASP A 690 -39.88 -32.18 7.50
CA ASP A 690 -39.85 -33.13 6.40
C ASP A 690 -38.74 -32.69 5.42
N THR A 691 -37.53 -33.29 5.54
CA THR A 691 -36.40 -33.25 4.58
C THR A 691 -35.88 -31.87 4.12
N ASN A 692 -34.57 -31.61 4.25
CA ASN A 692 -34.00 -30.37 3.69
C ASN A 692 -34.03 -30.43 2.16
N VAL A 693 -34.48 -29.34 1.53
CA VAL A 693 -34.75 -29.29 0.10
C VAL A 693 -33.88 -28.24 -0.56
N ILE A 694 -33.35 -28.57 -1.73
CA ILE A 694 -32.85 -27.56 -2.66
C ILE A 694 -33.88 -27.36 -3.76
N TYR A 695 -34.47 -26.18 -3.81
CA TYR A 695 -35.33 -25.76 -4.90
C TYR A 695 -34.49 -25.20 -6.04
N ARG A 696 -34.92 -25.50 -7.27
CA ARG A 696 -34.46 -24.84 -8.47
C ARG A 696 -35.61 -24.08 -9.09
N VAL A 697 -35.42 -22.79 -9.31
CA VAL A 697 -36.44 -21.86 -9.78
C VAL A 697 -35.94 -21.06 -10.98
N LYS A 698 -36.84 -20.80 -11.93
CA LYS A 698 -36.55 -19.97 -13.10
C LYS A 698 -37.83 -19.31 -13.57
N ASP A 699 -37.84 -17.98 -13.64
CA ASP A 699 -38.96 -17.23 -14.21
C ASP A 699 -39.00 -17.51 -15.72
N THR A 700 -39.90 -18.40 -16.13
CA THR A 700 -40.00 -18.84 -17.53
C THR A 700 -40.93 -17.98 -18.35
N ASN A 701 -41.82 -17.24 -17.69
CA ASN A 701 -42.84 -16.43 -18.34
C ASN A 701 -42.47 -14.93 -18.35
N GLY A 702 -41.45 -14.52 -17.59
CA GLY A 702 -40.85 -13.20 -17.57
C GLY A 702 -41.70 -12.15 -16.85
N ASN A 703 -42.59 -12.54 -15.94
CA ASN A 703 -43.46 -11.61 -15.20
C ASN A 703 -42.81 -11.04 -13.93
N GLY A 704 -41.61 -11.52 -13.58
CA GLY A 704 -40.84 -11.05 -12.44
C GLY A 704 -41.30 -11.61 -11.08
N ALA A 705 -42.06 -12.70 -11.05
CA ALA A 705 -42.43 -13.46 -9.86
C ALA A 705 -42.44 -14.96 -10.15
N ILE A 706 -41.86 -15.76 -9.26
CA ILE A 706 -41.82 -17.22 -9.41
C ILE A 706 -43.15 -17.83 -8.97
N GLU A 707 -43.73 -18.67 -9.83
CA GLU A 707 -44.88 -19.49 -9.44
C GLU A 707 -44.51 -20.96 -9.18
N ALA A 708 -45.46 -21.71 -8.60
CA ALA A 708 -45.29 -23.13 -8.33
C ALA A 708 -44.97 -23.97 -9.57
N THR A 709 -45.43 -23.55 -10.76
CA THR A 709 -45.11 -24.22 -12.04
C THR A 709 -43.69 -23.98 -12.54
N GLU A 710 -43.01 -22.99 -11.96
CA GLU A 710 -41.67 -22.55 -12.31
C GLU A 710 -40.61 -23.03 -11.31
N THR A 711 -41.08 -23.78 -10.31
CA THR A 711 -40.25 -24.36 -9.24
C THR A 711 -40.16 -25.87 -9.40
N ARG A 712 -38.96 -26.42 -9.17
CA ARG A 712 -38.73 -27.86 -9.07
C ARG A 712 -37.84 -28.20 -7.88
N VAL A 713 -38.12 -29.31 -7.22
CA VAL A 713 -37.24 -29.88 -6.19
C VAL A 713 -36.05 -30.55 -6.88
N LEU A 714 -34.83 -30.11 -6.57
CA LEU A 714 -33.60 -30.64 -7.14
C LEU A 714 -33.03 -31.77 -6.29
N ILE A 715 -33.00 -31.58 -4.97
CA ILE A 715 -32.55 -32.56 -3.97
C ILE A 715 -33.61 -32.65 -2.89
N ASP A 716 -33.98 -33.88 -2.54
CA ASP A 716 -34.94 -34.26 -1.50
C ASP A 716 -34.29 -35.42 -0.70
N GLY A 717 -33.65 -35.10 0.42
CA GLY A 717 -32.78 -36.04 1.13
C GLY A 717 -32.56 -35.71 2.61
N ASN A 718 -31.85 -36.60 3.32
CA ASN A 718 -31.46 -36.46 4.73
C ASN A 718 -30.21 -35.58 4.93
N THR A 719 -29.71 -34.94 3.87
CA THR A 719 -28.58 -34.00 3.91
C THR A 719 -29.00 -32.71 4.62
N THR A 720 -28.13 -32.03 5.35
CA THR A 720 -28.41 -30.73 6.02
C THR A 720 -27.60 -29.59 5.40
N PRO A 721 -27.81 -29.28 4.10
CA PRO A 721 -27.11 -28.17 3.46
C PRO A 721 -27.52 -26.85 4.13
N ILE A 722 -26.55 -25.98 4.38
CA ILE A 722 -26.77 -24.69 5.06
C ILE A 722 -26.29 -23.49 4.24
N ASP A 723 -25.41 -23.69 3.26
CA ASP A 723 -24.90 -22.62 2.38
C ASP A 723 -24.56 -23.15 0.97
N PHE A 724 -24.43 -22.24 0.01
CA PHE A 724 -24.00 -22.49 -1.36
C PHE A 724 -22.73 -21.73 -1.73
N ALA A 725 -21.91 -22.34 -2.57
CA ALA A 725 -20.90 -21.63 -3.35
C ALA A 725 -21.03 -22.00 -4.83
N ILE A 726 -20.68 -21.08 -5.74
CA ILE A 726 -20.59 -21.38 -7.16
C ILE A 726 -19.20 -21.03 -7.65
N ALA A 727 -18.57 -21.94 -8.40
CA ALA A 727 -17.43 -21.56 -9.22
C ALA A 727 -17.83 -20.40 -10.14
N THR A 728 -17.07 -19.30 -10.19
CA THR A 728 -17.54 -18.05 -10.81
C THR A 728 -17.77 -18.15 -12.34
N ASP A 729 -17.32 -19.23 -12.98
CA ASP A 729 -17.65 -19.54 -14.38
C ASP A 729 -19.07 -20.15 -14.56
N GLY A 730 -19.77 -20.37 -13.45
CA GLY A 730 -21.10 -20.97 -13.37
C GLY A 730 -21.12 -22.45 -13.75
N SER A 731 -19.97 -23.14 -13.72
CA SER A 731 -19.84 -24.55 -14.12
C SER A 731 -20.26 -25.54 -13.04
N SER A 732 -20.09 -25.17 -11.76
CA SER A 732 -20.23 -26.07 -10.62
C SER A 732 -20.91 -25.38 -9.44
N LEU A 733 -21.91 -26.04 -8.86
CA LEU A 733 -22.58 -25.64 -7.62
C LEU A 733 -22.04 -26.49 -6.47
N PHE A 734 -21.58 -25.87 -5.41
CA PHE A 734 -21.14 -26.52 -4.17
C PHE A 734 -22.10 -26.20 -3.04
N THR A 735 -22.26 -27.13 -2.10
CA THR A 735 -22.99 -26.89 -0.86
C THR A 735 -22.25 -27.53 0.31
N VAL A 736 -22.35 -26.92 1.48
CA VAL A 736 -21.75 -27.42 2.72
C VAL A 736 -22.83 -27.85 3.70
N GLU A 737 -22.61 -28.98 4.37
CA GLU A 737 -23.51 -29.50 5.38
C GLU A 737 -23.16 -29.01 6.79
N LEU A 738 -24.19 -28.65 7.55
CA LEU A 738 -24.06 -28.44 9.00
C LEU A 738 -23.84 -29.79 9.70
N LEU A 739 -23.07 -29.80 10.79
CA LEU A 739 -22.79 -30.97 11.63
C LEU A 739 -24.06 -31.82 11.89
N SER A 740 -24.08 -33.04 11.34
CA SER A 740 -25.25 -33.90 11.48
C SER A 740 -25.40 -34.39 12.93
N SER A 741 -26.64 -34.37 13.45
CA SER A 741 -26.98 -34.99 14.75
C SER A 741 -26.73 -36.52 14.81
N SER A 742 -26.33 -37.12 13.68
CA SER A 742 -26.10 -38.56 13.50
C SER A 742 -24.64 -39.01 13.65
N GLY A 743 -23.69 -38.09 13.84
CA GLY A 743 -22.27 -38.40 14.04
C GLY A 743 -21.47 -38.69 12.76
N ASN A 744 -22.02 -38.33 11.58
CA ASN A 744 -21.28 -38.30 10.32
C ASN A 744 -20.42 -37.03 10.22
N PRO A 745 -19.26 -37.08 9.53
CA PRO A 745 -18.42 -35.91 9.29
C PRO A 745 -19.18 -34.85 8.49
N GLN A 746 -18.94 -33.57 8.76
CA GLN A 746 -19.47 -32.50 7.93
C GLN A 746 -18.73 -32.46 6.59
N SER A 747 -19.47 -32.22 5.51
CA SER A 747 -19.01 -32.48 4.16
C SER A 747 -19.40 -31.37 3.18
N VAL A 748 -18.59 -31.19 2.14
CA VAL A 748 -18.90 -30.35 0.98
C VAL A 748 -19.28 -31.26 -0.17
N TYR A 749 -20.37 -30.93 -0.86
CA TYR A 749 -20.83 -31.66 -2.03
C TYR A 749 -20.83 -30.77 -3.26
N ARG A 750 -20.37 -31.32 -4.39
CA ARG A 750 -20.61 -30.76 -5.72
C ARG A 750 -21.94 -31.28 -6.27
N ILE A 751 -22.74 -30.38 -6.83
CA ILE A 751 -24.05 -30.66 -7.43
C ILE A 751 -23.98 -30.37 -8.93
N ASP A 752 -24.11 -31.43 -9.74
CA ASP A 752 -24.16 -31.30 -11.20
C ASP A 752 -25.62 -31.15 -11.68
N ASP A 753 -26.05 -29.96 -12.13
CA ASP A 753 -27.39 -29.77 -12.74
C ASP A 753 -27.42 -30.20 -14.21
N ASN A 754 -27.69 -31.48 -14.45
CA ASN A 754 -27.92 -32.03 -15.80
C ASN A 754 -29.40 -31.94 -16.25
N GLY A 755 -30.22 -31.09 -15.63
CA GLY A 755 -31.63 -30.93 -15.99
C GLY A 755 -32.56 -32.02 -15.42
N THR A 756 -32.05 -32.98 -14.63
CA THR A 756 -32.81 -34.00 -13.88
C THR A 756 -32.48 -33.90 -12.38
N ILE A 757 -33.03 -34.79 -11.52
CA ILE A 757 -32.63 -34.85 -10.09
C ILE A 757 -31.10 -35.06 -10.03
N ALA A 758 -30.37 -34.10 -9.48
CA ALA A 758 -28.91 -34.14 -9.39
C ALA A 758 -28.45 -35.17 -8.35
N THR A 759 -27.31 -35.82 -8.59
CA THR A 759 -26.64 -36.65 -7.57
C THR A 759 -25.50 -35.84 -6.96
N PRO A 760 -25.60 -35.42 -5.68
CA PRO A 760 -24.49 -34.77 -4.98
C PRO A 760 -23.29 -35.71 -4.91
N THR A 761 -22.10 -35.18 -5.20
CA THR A 761 -20.83 -35.89 -5.01
C THR A 761 -20.08 -35.25 -3.85
N GLU A 762 -19.79 -36.03 -2.81
CA GLU A 762 -18.94 -35.56 -1.70
C GLU A 762 -17.53 -35.29 -2.24
N VAL A 763 -17.04 -34.06 -2.06
CA VAL A 763 -15.73 -33.62 -2.55
C VAL A 763 -14.78 -33.27 -1.42
N TRP A 764 -15.28 -33.08 -0.19
CA TRP A 764 -14.47 -32.82 1.00
C TRP A 764 -15.24 -33.19 2.25
N ASN A 765 -14.54 -33.55 3.33
CA ASN A 765 -15.12 -33.63 4.68
C ASN A 765 -14.10 -33.31 5.77
N ASP A 766 -14.58 -33.10 6.99
CA ASP A 766 -13.76 -32.68 8.15
C ASP A 766 -12.61 -33.62 8.54
N THR A 767 -12.55 -34.84 7.97
CA THR A 767 -11.42 -35.76 8.20
C THR A 767 -10.15 -35.33 7.46
N ALA A 768 -10.25 -34.45 6.47
CA ALA A 768 -9.13 -33.89 5.72
C ALA A 768 -8.43 -32.69 6.41
N ILE A 769 -8.94 -32.24 7.57
CA ILE A 769 -8.39 -31.08 8.30
C ILE A 769 -6.94 -31.36 8.78
N PRO A 770 -6.01 -30.40 8.62
CA PRO A 770 -4.64 -30.54 9.10
C PRO A 770 -4.52 -30.79 10.61
N SER A 771 -3.51 -31.58 11.00
CA SER A 771 -3.27 -31.87 12.42
C SER A 771 -2.94 -30.62 13.22
N GLY A 772 -3.70 -30.36 14.29
CA GLY A 772 -3.52 -29.18 15.16
C GLY A 772 -4.76 -28.30 15.24
N TYR A 773 -5.63 -28.40 14.23
CA TYR A 773 -6.91 -27.68 14.16
C TYR A 773 -8.07 -28.64 14.45
N LEU A 774 -9.19 -28.09 14.95
CA LEU A 774 -10.42 -28.85 15.18
C LEU A 774 -11.52 -28.34 14.27
N SER A 775 -12.41 -29.25 13.87
CA SER A 775 -13.63 -28.87 13.16
C SER A 775 -14.67 -28.39 14.16
N GLY A 776 -14.98 -27.08 14.12
CA GLY A 776 -16.25 -26.55 14.60
C GLY A 776 -17.41 -26.97 13.69
N ALA A 777 -18.57 -26.35 13.80
CA ALA A 777 -19.62 -26.51 12.80
C ALA A 777 -19.33 -25.62 11.57
N ALA A 778 -19.45 -26.19 10.37
CA ALA A 778 -19.35 -25.45 9.11
C ALA A 778 -20.60 -24.60 8.89
N PHE A 779 -20.40 -23.34 8.46
CA PHE A 779 -21.49 -22.38 8.32
C PHE A 779 -21.57 -21.69 6.98
N SER A 780 -20.44 -21.45 6.32
CA SER A 780 -20.43 -20.81 5.02
C SER A 780 -19.33 -21.33 4.12
N ILE A 781 -19.57 -21.22 2.81
CA ILE A 781 -18.65 -21.62 1.76
C ILE A 781 -18.60 -20.57 0.65
N ALA A 782 -17.41 -20.26 0.14
CA ALA A 782 -17.22 -19.43 -1.04
C ALA A 782 -16.33 -20.13 -2.07
N ALA A 783 -16.48 -19.80 -3.35
CA ALA A 783 -15.69 -20.35 -4.45
C ALA A 783 -15.19 -19.26 -5.40
N ASN A 784 -13.95 -19.39 -5.88
CA ASN A 784 -13.40 -18.46 -6.89
C ASN A 784 -13.46 -19.05 -8.31
N ALA A 785 -12.92 -18.30 -9.29
CA ALA A 785 -12.90 -18.69 -10.71
C ALA A 785 -12.10 -19.94 -11.03
N ASN A 786 -11.15 -20.28 -10.17
CA ASN A 786 -10.27 -21.44 -10.34
C ASN A 786 -10.83 -22.69 -9.67
N GLY A 787 -12.02 -22.60 -9.06
CA GLY A 787 -12.64 -23.70 -8.32
C GLY A 787 -12.09 -23.87 -6.90
N GLU A 788 -11.25 -22.96 -6.42
CA GLU A 788 -10.77 -22.98 -5.03
C GLU A 788 -11.91 -22.62 -4.07
N LEU A 789 -12.02 -23.34 -2.96
CA LEU A 789 -13.10 -23.15 -1.97
C LEU A 789 -12.56 -22.62 -0.65
N MET A 790 -13.36 -21.79 0.01
CA MET A 790 -13.15 -21.33 1.39
C MET A 790 -14.30 -21.82 2.23
N VAL A 791 -14.02 -22.46 3.37
CA VAL A 791 -15.05 -22.99 4.28
C VAL A 791 -14.84 -22.42 5.68
N THR A 792 -15.85 -21.73 6.21
CA THR A 792 -15.83 -21.24 7.60
C THR A 792 -16.27 -22.35 8.55
N VAL A 793 -15.56 -22.49 9.67
CA VAL A 793 -15.98 -23.32 10.80
C VAL A 793 -15.91 -22.52 12.09
N ASN A 794 -16.90 -22.67 12.97
CA ASN A 794 -16.83 -22.09 14.31
C ASN A 794 -17.39 -23.02 15.38
N GLY A 795 -16.90 -22.86 16.61
CA GLY A 795 -17.26 -23.72 17.74
C GLY A 795 -17.40 -22.97 19.06
N LEU A 796 -17.35 -23.73 20.16
CA LEU A 796 -17.41 -23.14 21.52
C LEU A 796 -16.01 -22.83 22.06
N ASN A 797 -14.96 -23.37 21.44
CA ASN A 797 -13.57 -23.19 21.84
C ASN A 797 -12.75 -22.55 20.71
N SER A 798 -11.70 -21.80 21.05
CA SER A 798 -10.84 -21.08 20.09
C SER A 798 -10.17 -21.95 19.02
N ASN A 799 -9.98 -23.25 19.25
CA ASN A 799 -9.36 -24.16 18.28
C ASN A 799 -10.33 -24.58 17.16
N GLU A 800 -11.61 -24.26 17.30
CA GLU A 800 -12.69 -24.62 16.39
C GLU A 800 -13.10 -23.44 15.48
N ASP A 801 -12.48 -22.27 15.66
CA ASP A 801 -12.73 -21.04 14.91
C ASP A 801 -11.68 -20.90 13.79
N ASN A 802 -11.99 -21.40 12.59
CA ASN A 802 -11.05 -21.45 11.47
C ASN A 802 -11.73 -21.17 10.12
N VAL A 803 -10.93 -20.77 9.12
CA VAL A 803 -11.29 -20.79 7.71
C VAL A 803 -10.33 -21.71 6.97
N PHE A 804 -10.87 -22.74 6.33
CA PHE A 804 -10.10 -23.69 5.54
C PHE A 804 -10.14 -23.34 4.06
N ARG A 805 -8.97 -23.38 3.43
CA ARG A 805 -8.77 -23.21 1.99
C ARG A 805 -8.62 -24.57 1.33
N LEU A 806 -9.47 -24.87 0.35
CA LEU A 806 -9.51 -26.13 -0.38
C LEU A 806 -9.02 -25.93 -1.81
N LEU A 807 -7.96 -26.65 -2.19
CA LEU A 807 -7.28 -26.56 -3.47
C LEU A 807 -7.30 -27.91 -4.18
N ASP A 808 -7.99 -28.01 -5.32
CA ASP A 808 -7.89 -29.18 -6.20
C ASP A 808 -6.58 -29.08 -6.99
N ARG A 809 -5.49 -29.60 -6.41
CA ARG A 809 -4.14 -29.42 -6.96
C ARG A 809 -3.84 -30.40 -8.08
N ASN A 810 -4.51 -31.55 -8.07
CA ASN A 810 -4.27 -32.64 -9.00
C ASN A 810 -5.28 -32.63 -10.17
N GLY A 811 -6.36 -31.84 -10.08
CA GLY A 811 -7.40 -31.66 -11.08
C GLY A 811 -8.39 -32.83 -11.18
N ASP A 812 -8.53 -33.65 -10.14
CA ASP A 812 -9.43 -34.80 -10.14
C ASP A 812 -10.85 -34.48 -9.66
N GLY A 813 -11.05 -33.26 -9.13
CA GLY A 813 -12.33 -32.73 -8.73
C GLY A 813 -12.80 -33.16 -7.34
N ASP A 814 -11.94 -33.74 -6.51
CA ASP A 814 -12.09 -33.81 -5.06
C ASP A 814 -11.00 -33.01 -4.32
N TYR A 815 -11.12 -32.87 -3.00
CA TYR A 815 -10.20 -32.10 -2.15
C TYR A 815 -9.66 -32.96 -0.99
N PHE A 816 -9.60 -34.28 -1.17
CA PHE A 816 -9.22 -35.22 -0.12
C PHE A 816 -7.71 -35.47 -0.05
N ASP A 817 -6.92 -35.00 -1.03
CA ASP A 817 -5.51 -35.32 -1.06
C ASP A 817 -4.68 -34.53 -0.05
N THR A 818 -3.46 -35.05 0.19
CA THR A 818 -2.51 -34.42 1.09
C THR A 818 -2.12 -33.02 0.57
N ASN A 819 -2.27 -32.00 1.42
CA ASN A 819 -2.02 -30.57 1.15
C ASN A 819 -3.08 -29.90 0.24
N GLU A 820 -4.24 -30.51 0.06
CA GLU A 820 -5.37 -29.85 -0.60
C GLU A 820 -6.27 -29.10 0.38
N THR A 821 -6.24 -29.46 1.65
CA THR A 821 -6.84 -28.66 2.73
C THR A 821 -5.75 -27.91 3.49
N LEU A 822 -5.82 -26.58 3.48
CA LEU A 822 -4.94 -25.69 4.23
C LEU A 822 -5.75 -24.86 5.23
N THR A 823 -5.11 -24.46 6.32
CA THR A 823 -5.67 -23.44 7.22
C THR A 823 -5.31 -22.08 6.65
N PHE A 824 -6.31 -21.25 6.36
CA PHE A 824 -6.09 -19.91 5.81
C PHE A 824 -6.17 -18.84 6.90
N VAL A 825 -7.20 -18.90 7.74
CA VAL A 825 -7.34 -18.02 8.92
C VAL A 825 -7.63 -18.89 10.15
N SER A 826 -6.91 -18.65 11.25
CA SER A 826 -7.13 -19.33 12.52
C SER A 826 -6.88 -18.45 13.73
N ARG A 827 -7.75 -18.59 14.74
CA ARG A 827 -7.62 -17.94 16.05
C ARG A 827 -6.41 -18.43 16.88
N LEU A 828 -5.75 -19.51 16.47
CA LEU A 828 -4.56 -20.04 17.16
C LEU A 828 -3.27 -19.32 16.77
N ASP A 829 -3.29 -18.56 15.67
CA ASP A 829 -2.13 -17.93 15.09
C ASP A 829 -2.04 -16.43 15.46
N THR A 830 -0.98 -15.74 15.05
CA THR A 830 -0.53 -14.47 15.69
C THR A 830 -1.15 -13.17 15.14
N GLY A 831 -2.20 -13.24 14.32
CA GLY A 831 -2.84 -12.11 13.63
C GLY A 831 -4.07 -11.50 14.32
N ASN A 832 -4.64 -10.45 13.70
CA ASN A 832 -5.89 -9.80 14.13
C ASN A 832 -7.09 -10.53 13.52
N VAL A 833 -7.29 -11.76 13.96
CA VAL A 833 -8.17 -12.76 13.33
C VAL A 833 -9.57 -12.82 13.99
N PRO A 834 -10.63 -13.17 13.23
CA PRO A 834 -12.00 -13.21 13.75
C PRO A 834 -12.23 -14.29 14.82
N GLU A 835 -13.05 -13.93 15.80
CA GLU A 835 -13.63 -14.76 16.83
C GLU A 835 -14.99 -15.29 16.38
N ARG A 836 -15.02 -16.54 15.89
CA ARG A 836 -16.21 -17.23 15.34
C ARG A 836 -16.60 -16.75 13.93
N PRO A 837 -15.82 -17.15 12.91
CA PRO A 837 -16.14 -16.84 11.52
C PRO A 837 -17.51 -17.42 11.15
N ARG A 838 -18.30 -16.65 10.39
CA ARG A 838 -19.68 -17.00 10.04
C ARG A 838 -19.88 -17.09 8.54
N ALA A 839 -19.86 -15.96 7.86
CA ALA A 839 -20.02 -15.86 6.40
C ALA A 839 -18.68 -15.56 5.75
N VAL A 840 -18.46 -16.11 4.55
CA VAL A 840 -17.27 -15.84 3.74
C VAL A 840 -17.68 -15.51 2.31
N GLU A 841 -17.00 -14.56 1.68
CA GLU A 841 -17.17 -14.25 0.26
C GLU A 841 -15.80 -13.90 -0.34
N TYR A 842 -15.52 -14.34 -1.56
CA TYR A 842 -14.27 -13.94 -2.23
C TYR A 842 -14.30 -12.47 -2.60
N ALA A 843 -13.22 -11.77 -2.30
CA ALA A 843 -13.05 -10.40 -2.72
C ALA A 843 -12.76 -10.33 -4.24
N LYS A 844 -13.50 -9.45 -4.90
CA LYS A 844 -13.44 -9.11 -6.32
C LYS A 844 -12.84 -7.72 -6.40
N ASN A 845 -11.90 -7.56 -7.32
CA ASN A 845 -11.41 -6.24 -7.69
C ASN A 845 -12.59 -5.39 -8.22
N LEU A 846 -12.52 -4.08 -7.99
CA LEU A 846 -13.47 -3.13 -8.57
C LEU A 846 -13.60 -3.40 -10.08
N PRO A 847 -14.83 -3.52 -10.62
CA PRO A 847 -14.99 -3.70 -12.05
C PRO A 847 -14.37 -2.52 -12.77
N PRO A 848 -13.81 -2.73 -13.98
CA PRO A 848 -13.26 -1.62 -14.72
C PRO A 848 -14.34 -0.56 -15.01
N ASN A 849 -14.05 0.70 -14.72
CA ASN A 849 -14.97 1.82 -14.91
C ASN A 849 -15.35 1.95 -16.39
N PRO A 850 -16.64 1.86 -16.75
CA PRO A 850 -17.05 1.84 -18.15
C PRO A 850 -16.99 3.24 -18.78
N ILE A 851 -16.29 3.36 -19.91
CA ILE A 851 -16.20 4.58 -20.70
C ILE A 851 -16.67 4.27 -22.12
N ASN A 852 -17.88 4.72 -22.42
CA ASN A 852 -18.53 4.43 -23.69
C ASN A 852 -18.51 5.66 -24.60
N GLY A 853 -17.96 5.48 -25.79
CA GLY A 853 -18.08 6.40 -26.91
C GLY A 853 -19.42 6.27 -27.62
N SER A 854 -19.47 6.85 -28.81
CA SER A 854 -20.61 6.90 -29.71
C SER A 854 -20.25 6.26 -31.05
N SER A 855 -21.21 6.14 -31.96
CA SER A 855 -20.87 5.70 -33.33
C SER A 855 -20.11 6.76 -34.15
N ASP A 856 -19.90 7.96 -33.61
CA ASP A 856 -19.12 9.04 -34.22
C ASP A 856 -17.65 8.98 -33.77
N ARG A 857 -16.80 9.87 -34.28
CA ARG A 857 -15.41 9.96 -33.83
C ARG A 857 -15.34 10.61 -32.45
N ASP A 858 -14.78 9.89 -31.49
CA ASP A 858 -14.62 10.32 -30.12
C ASP A 858 -13.14 10.52 -29.70
N THR A 859 -12.98 11.26 -28.61
CA THR A 859 -11.73 11.32 -27.84
C THR A 859 -12.07 10.85 -26.44
N LEU A 860 -11.69 9.62 -26.14
CA LEU A 860 -11.99 8.95 -24.88
C LEU A 860 -10.74 8.99 -24.02
N THR A 861 -10.89 9.36 -22.75
CA THR A 861 -9.79 9.45 -21.80
C THR A 861 -10.21 8.71 -20.55
N GLY A 862 -9.47 7.66 -20.22
CA GLY A 862 -9.64 6.91 -18.99
C GLY A 862 -9.17 7.68 -17.75
N THR A 863 -9.45 7.06 -16.62
CA THR A 863 -9.23 7.55 -15.28
C THR A 863 -7.92 6.99 -14.72
N ASN A 864 -7.77 6.99 -13.39
CA ASN A 864 -6.64 6.36 -12.71
C ASN A 864 -7.01 5.01 -12.09
N ARG A 865 -8.18 4.48 -12.45
CA ARG A 865 -8.69 3.15 -12.08
C ARG A 865 -8.71 2.30 -13.35
N ASN A 866 -8.72 0.98 -13.19
CA ASN A 866 -9.01 0.07 -14.30
C ASN A 866 -10.28 0.55 -15.01
N ASP A 867 -10.22 0.78 -16.32
CA ASP A 867 -11.34 1.23 -17.15
C ASP A 867 -11.74 0.17 -18.18
N ALA A 868 -13.01 0.15 -18.58
CA ALA A 868 -13.48 -0.59 -19.75
C ALA A 868 -13.92 0.41 -20.82
N ILE A 869 -13.04 0.69 -21.78
CA ILE A 869 -13.24 1.72 -22.80
C ILE A 869 -13.77 1.10 -24.09
N THR A 870 -14.98 1.50 -24.50
CA THR A 870 -15.62 1.04 -25.73
C THR A 870 -15.81 2.22 -26.68
N GLY A 871 -15.10 2.23 -27.81
CA GLY A 871 -15.19 3.29 -28.84
C GLY A 871 -16.46 3.23 -29.70
N LEU A 872 -16.89 2.02 -30.08
CA LEU A 872 -17.90 1.74 -31.13
C LEU A 872 -17.37 2.02 -32.56
N GLU A 873 -18.26 2.21 -33.55
CA GLU A 873 -17.90 2.29 -35.00
C GLU A 873 -17.09 3.55 -35.40
N GLY A 874 -16.85 4.46 -34.45
CA GLY A 874 -16.04 5.65 -34.59
C GLY A 874 -14.58 5.36 -34.95
N ARG A 875 -13.82 6.41 -35.31
CA ARG A 875 -12.35 6.30 -35.41
C ARG A 875 -11.74 7.02 -34.24
N ASP A 876 -11.63 6.35 -33.12
CA ASP A 876 -11.52 7.04 -31.86
C ASP A 876 -10.07 7.25 -31.45
N SER A 877 -9.86 8.31 -30.69
CA SER A 877 -8.59 8.54 -30.01
C SER A 877 -8.76 8.17 -28.55
N ILE A 878 -8.20 7.04 -28.16
CA ILE A 878 -8.34 6.48 -26.81
C ILE A 878 -7.04 6.72 -26.05
N THR A 879 -7.16 7.36 -24.89
CA THR A 879 -6.11 7.43 -23.88
C THR A 879 -6.58 6.57 -22.71
N THR A 880 -5.88 5.48 -22.39
CA THR A 880 -6.31 4.49 -21.38
C THR A 880 -6.21 5.06 -19.97
N GLY A 881 -5.20 5.87 -19.65
CA GLY A 881 -5.06 6.42 -18.30
C GLY A 881 -4.10 5.58 -17.47
N ASN A 882 -4.34 5.48 -16.15
CA ASN A 882 -3.60 4.55 -15.29
C ASN A 882 -4.56 3.44 -14.84
N GLY A 883 -4.11 2.20 -14.80
CA GLY A 883 -4.94 1.05 -14.41
C GLY A 883 -4.64 -0.15 -15.29
N ASP A 884 -5.21 -1.31 -14.95
CA ASP A 884 -5.29 -2.45 -15.85
C ASP A 884 -6.51 -2.28 -16.76
N ASP A 885 -6.35 -1.49 -17.83
CA ASP A 885 -7.46 -1.04 -18.65
C ASP A 885 -7.83 -2.05 -19.74
N ARG A 886 -9.12 -2.06 -20.10
CA ARG A 886 -9.66 -2.92 -21.15
C ARG A 886 -10.17 -2.05 -22.28
N ILE A 887 -9.59 -2.19 -23.46
CA ILE A 887 -10.14 -1.62 -24.69
C ILE A 887 -11.06 -2.66 -25.29
N VAL A 888 -12.37 -2.42 -25.18
CA VAL A 888 -13.40 -3.39 -25.51
C VAL A 888 -13.87 -3.19 -26.94
N TYR A 889 -13.72 -4.24 -27.74
CA TYR A 889 -14.27 -4.31 -29.09
C TYR A 889 -15.48 -5.25 -29.09
N THR A 890 -16.67 -4.68 -29.28
CA THR A 890 -17.93 -5.45 -29.29
C THR A 890 -18.21 -6.04 -30.67
N SER A 891 -17.66 -5.43 -31.72
CA SER A 891 -17.76 -5.90 -33.09
C SER A 891 -16.52 -5.54 -33.92
N VAL A 892 -16.28 -6.23 -35.04
CA VAL A 892 -15.20 -5.86 -35.98
C VAL A 892 -15.46 -4.57 -36.75
N ARG A 893 -16.64 -3.96 -36.57
CA ARG A 893 -16.93 -2.61 -37.08
C ARG A 893 -16.45 -1.54 -36.12
N ASP A 894 -16.27 -1.90 -34.85
CA ASP A 894 -15.67 -1.05 -33.85
C ASP A 894 -14.17 -1.00 -34.18
N GLY A 895 -13.62 0.18 -34.38
CA GLY A 895 -12.18 0.34 -34.61
C GLY A 895 -11.77 1.21 -35.78
N LEU A 896 -10.53 1.00 -36.23
CA LEU A 896 -9.65 2.04 -36.77
C LEU A 896 -9.27 3.09 -35.71
N ASP A 897 -9.25 2.66 -34.46
CA ASP A 897 -8.92 3.50 -33.32
C ASP A 897 -7.42 3.74 -33.23
N THR A 898 -7.07 4.81 -32.53
CA THR A 898 -5.70 5.10 -32.12
C THR A 898 -5.65 5.09 -30.61
N ILE A 899 -4.95 4.09 -30.05
CA ILE A 899 -4.67 4.00 -28.61
C ILE A 899 -3.36 4.74 -28.36
N GLN A 900 -3.39 5.76 -27.51
CA GLN A 900 -2.31 6.74 -27.35
C GLN A 900 -1.23 6.30 -26.37
N ASP A 901 -1.58 5.52 -25.36
CA ASP A 901 -0.76 5.22 -24.18
C ASP A 901 -0.92 3.77 -23.66
N PHE A 902 -1.26 2.82 -24.54
CA PHE A 902 -1.41 1.40 -24.17
C PHE A 902 -0.20 0.86 -23.39
N GLU A 903 -0.43 0.39 -22.17
CA GLU A 903 0.59 -0.14 -21.28
C GLU A 903 0.72 -1.67 -21.40
N ILE A 904 1.91 -2.16 -21.78
CA ILE A 904 2.15 -3.60 -21.97
C ILE A 904 2.07 -4.34 -20.64
N GLY A 905 1.30 -5.44 -20.61
CA GLY A 905 1.13 -6.29 -19.43
C GLY A 905 0.02 -5.82 -18.49
N ALA A 906 -0.25 -4.51 -18.41
CA ALA A 906 -1.37 -3.93 -17.66
C ALA A 906 -2.64 -3.88 -18.53
N ASP A 907 -2.59 -3.15 -19.65
CA ASP A 907 -3.75 -2.99 -20.54
C ASP A 907 -4.05 -4.25 -21.35
N LYS A 908 -5.31 -4.38 -21.75
CA LYS A 908 -5.84 -5.52 -22.51
C LYS A 908 -6.67 -5.05 -23.69
N ILE A 909 -6.42 -5.63 -24.85
CA ILE A 909 -7.38 -5.61 -25.96
C ILE A 909 -8.40 -6.72 -25.72
N ASP A 910 -9.65 -6.35 -25.44
CA ASP A 910 -10.72 -7.29 -25.13
C ASP A 910 -11.56 -7.60 -26.38
N LEU A 911 -11.48 -8.85 -26.82
CA LEU A 911 -12.11 -9.38 -28.03
C LEU A 911 -13.18 -10.42 -27.71
N ARG A 912 -13.49 -10.66 -26.43
CA ARG A 912 -14.41 -11.71 -25.99
C ARG A 912 -15.80 -11.53 -26.60
N GLN A 913 -16.28 -10.29 -26.71
CA GLN A 913 -17.58 -10.02 -27.31
C GLN A 913 -17.63 -10.33 -28.82
N ILE A 914 -16.56 -10.04 -29.57
CA ILE A 914 -16.45 -10.44 -30.99
C ILE A 914 -16.51 -11.97 -31.10
N LEU A 915 -15.77 -12.69 -30.26
CA LEU A 915 -15.71 -14.14 -30.27
C LEU A 915 -17.04 -14.79 -29.87
N GLN A 916 -17.68 -14.27 -28.82
CA GLN A 916 -19.01 -14.70 -28.38
C GLN A 916 -20.05 -14.51 -29.49
N ALA A 917 -20.04 -13.37 -30.19
CA ALA A 917 -20.93 -13.12 -31.32
C ALA A 917 -20.74 -14.10 -32.49
N GLN A 918 -19.58 -14.76 -32.58
CA GLN A 918 -19.28 -15.80 -33.57
C GLN A 918 -19.39 -17.23 -33.03
N ASN A 919 -19.78 -17.42 -31.75
CA ASN A 919 -19.73 -18.70 -31.05
C ASN A 919 -18.34 -19.37 -31.11
N LEU A 920 -17.28 -18.58 -30.99
CA LEU A 920 -15.89 -19.06 -30.96
C LEU A 920 -15.35 -19.02 -29.52
N ASN A 921 -14.51 -20.00 -29.18
CA ASN A 921 -13.74 -20.03 -27.94
C ASN A 921 -12.29 -20.37 -28.32
N LEU A 922 -11.41 -19.36 -28.31
CA LEU A 922 -10.05 -19.45 -28.84
C LEU A 922 -9.06 -18.91 -27.81
N SER A 923 -7.98 -19.64 -27.55
CA SER A 923 -6.81 -19.08 -26.87
C SER A 923 -6.06 -18.11 -27.80
N PHE A 924 -5.23 -17.23 -27.21
CA PHE A 924 -4.35 -16.31 -27.96
C PHE A 924 -3.54 -17.01 -29.05
N ASP A 925 -2.81 -18.07 -28.69
CA ASP A 925 -1.98 -18.82 -29.64
C ASP A 925 -2.81 -19.40 -30.79
N ASN A 926 -4.01 -19.91 -30.49
CA ASN A 926 -4.91 -20.46 -31.51
C ASN A 926 -5.49 -19.36 -32.41
N ALA A 927 -5.88 -18.22 -31.85
CA ALA A 927 -6.39 -17.08 -32.60
C ALA A 927 -5.34 -16.55 -33.59
N VAL A 928 -4.07 -16.46 -33.17
CA VAL A 928 -2.96 -16.04 -34.02
C VAL A 928 -2.61 -17.13 -35.06
N ALA A 929 -2.46 -18.39 -34.64
CA ALA A 929 -2.07 -19.48 -35.54
C ALA A 929 -3.10 -19.76 -36.63
N GLN A 930 -4.39 -19.65 -36.31
CA GLN A 930 -5.47 -19.85 -37.26
C GLN A 930 -5.79 -18.59 -38.06
N GLY A 931 -5.19 -17.44 -37.71
CA GLY A 931 -5.30 -16.18 -38.44
C GLY A 931 -6.58 -15.39 -38.16
N TYR A 932 -7.25 -15.65 -37.03
CA TYR A 932 -8.34 -14.81 -36.52
C TYR A 932 -7.78 -13.49 -35.96
N LEU A 933 -6.72 -13.55 -35.15
CA LEU A 933 -5.99 -12.38 -34.68
C LEU A 933 -4.74 -12.18 -35.55
N LYS A 934 -4.60 -11.00 -36.15
CA LYS A 934 -3.41 -10.62 -36.94
C LYS A 934 -2.79 -9.37 -36.35
N LEU A 935 -1.52 -9.48 -36.00
CA LEU A 935 -0.74 -8.37 -35.47
C LEU A 935 0.29 -7.90 -36.50
N GLY A 936 0.44 -6.58 -36.64
CA GLY A 936 1.38 -5.97 -37.58
C GLY A 936 2.06 -4.74 -36.98
N SER A 937 3.01 -4.16 -37.71
CA SER A 937 3.74 -2.97 -37.29
C SER A 937 3.70 -1.87 -38.35
N SER A 938 3.63 -0.61 -37.93
CA SER A 938 3.79 0.56 -38.79
C SER A 938 4.67 1.61 -38.08
N GLY A 939 5.96 1.66 -38.45
CA GLY A 939 6.96 2.41 -37.72
C GLY A 939 7.18 1.83 -36.33
N SER A 940 7.12 2.67 -35.29
CA SER A 940 7.18 2.29 -33.88
C SER A 940 5.83 1.88 -33.27
N ASN A 941 4.80 1.73 -34.09
CA ASN A 941 3.43 1.43 -33.64
C ASN A 941 3.05 0.00 -34.01
N SER A 942 2.21 -0.62 -33.19
CA SER A 942 1.61 -1.92 -33.48
C SER A 942 0.18 -1.75 -33.99
N ILE A 943 -0.27 -2.72 -34.80
CA ILE A 943 -1.60 -2.73 -35.40
C ILE A 943 -2.27 -4.04 -35.00
N VAL A 944 -3.47 -3.95 -34.44
CA VAL A 944 -4.33 -5.10 -34.13
C VAL A 944 -5.40 -5.21 -35.21
N GLN A 945 -5.51 -6.40 -35.79
CA GLN A 945 -6.53 -6.72 -36.79
C GLN A 945 -7.23 -8.03 -36.43
N PHE A 946 -8.51 -8.10 -36.77
CA PHE A 946 -9.31 -9.29 -36.51
C PHE A 946 -10.04 -9.77 -37.78
N ASP A 947 -9.96 -11.08 -38.04
CA ASP A 947 -10.54 -11.76 -39.19
C ASP A 947 -11.63 -12.73 -38.73
N LEU A 948 -12.88 -12.50 -39.12
CA LEU A 948 -14.04 -13.22 -38.57
C LEU A 948 -14.06 -14.73 -38.90
N ASP A 949 -13.36 -15.14 -39.95
CA ASP A 949 -13.34 -16.53 -40.44
C ASP A 949 -11.92 -17.12 -40.53
N GLY A 950 -10.96 -16.43 -39.91
CA GLY A 950 -9.55 -16.83 -39.88
C GLY A 950 -8.89 -16.91 -41.26
N SER A 951 -7.71 -17.52 -41.32
CA SER A 951 -6.92 -17.65 -42.56
C SER A 951 -7.56 -18.54 -43.64
N ALA A 952 -8.59 -19.32 -43.27
CA ALA A 952 -9.25 -20.27 -44.16
C ALA A 952 -10.48 -19.69 -44.89
N GLY A 953 -11.02 -18.56 -44.42
CA GLY A 953 -12.22 -17.95 -44.97
C GLY A 953 -11.97 -16.85 -46.01
N PRO A 954 -13.02 -16.40 -46.73
CA PRO A 954 -12.91 -15.38 -47.76
C PRO A 954 -12.88 -13.94 -47.21
N ASN A 955 -13.20 -13.71 -45.94
CA ASN A 955 -13.17 -12.37 -45.37
C ASN A 955 -11.73 -11.86 -45.23
N ARG A 956 -11.59 -10.55 -45.05
CA ARG A 956 -10.32 -9.90 -44.81
C ARG A 956 -10.31 -9.39 -43.38
N ALA A 957 -9.18 -9.58 -42.71
CA ALA A 957 -8.92 -8.97 -41.43
C ALA A 957 -9.18 -7.45 -41.45
N MET A 958 -10.01 -7.00 -40.52
CA MET A 958 -10.35 -5.61 -40.28
C MET A 958 -9.41 -5.04 -39.22
N SER A 959 -8.95 -3.81 -39.41
CA SER A 959 -8.12 -3.13 -38.42
C SER A 959 -8.97 -2.60 -37.28
N LEU A 960 -8.69 -3.06 -36.06
CA LEU A 960 -9.35 -2.61 -34.84
C LEU A 960 -8.60 -1.40 -34.26
N ALA A 961 -7.30 -1.54 -34.01
CA ALA A 961 -6.53 -0.51 -33.30
C ALA A 961 -5.13 -0.29 -33.89
N VAL A 962 -4.64 0.94 -33.74
CA VAL A 962 -3.23 1.30 -33.84
C VAL A 962 -2.74 1.71 -32.46
N LEU A 963 -1.78 0.99 -31.90
CA LEU A 963 -1.18 1.26 -30.59
C LEU A 963 0.07 2.11 -30.79
N LYS A 964 0.04 3.35 -30.30
CA LYS A 964 1.13 4.31 -30.45
C LYS A 964 2.31 3.94 -29.56
N GLY A 965 3.51 3.89 -30.14
CA GLY A 965 4.74 3.67 -29.37
C GLY A 965 4.96 2.24 -28.83
N VAL A 966 4.00 1.33 -29.03
CA VAL A 966 4.10 -0.07 -28.59
C VAL A 966 4.79 -0.92 -29.65
N ALA A 967 5.88 -1.59 -29.28
CA ALA A 967 6.59 -2.50 -30.18
C ALA A 967 5.85 -3.85 -30.35
N LEU A 968 5.90 -4.40 -31.56
CA LEU A 968 5.13 -5.59 -31.92
C LEU A 968 5.51 -6.83 -31.10
N ASN A 969 6.78 -6.98 -30.74
CA ASN A 969 7.24 -8.12 -29.95
C ASN A 969 6.67 -8.10 -28.52
N ASP A 970 6.51 -6.91 -27.97
CA ASP A 970 6.00 -6.70 -26.61
C ASP A 970 4.48 -6.86 -26.59
N LEU A 971 3.79 -6.42 -27.67
CA LEU A 971 2.36 -6.63 -27.84
C LEU A 971 2.01 -8.11 -28.07
N ASN A 972 2.83 -8.86 -28.82
CA ASN A 972 2.55 -10.24 -29.23
C ASN A 972 2.77 -11.26 -28.11
N GLN A 973 2.04 -11.10 -27.01
CA GLN A 973 2.03 -11.93 -25.81
C GLN A 973 0.58 -12.11 -25.35
N PHE A 974 0.23 -13.29 -24.84
CA PHE A 974 -1.14 -13.61 -24.41
C PHE A 974 -1.66 -12.65 -23.33
N GLN A 975 -0.77 -12.14 -22.47
CA GLN A 975 -1.08 -11.23 -21.38
C GLN A 975 -1.62 -9.86 -21.83
N ASN A 976 -1.60 -9.51 -23.13
CA ASN A 976 -2.13 -8.22 -23.61
C ASN A 976 -3.54 -8.34 -24.23
N PHE A 977 -4.14 -9.53 -24.20
CA PHE A 977 -5.41 -9.82 -24.86
C PHE A 977 -6.36 -10.57 -23.94
N LEU A 978 -7.66 -10.26 -24.05
CA LEU A 978 -8.74 -11.08 -23.51
C LEU A 978 -9.49 -11.69 -24.69
N LEU A 979 -9.52 -13.02 -24.76
CA LEU A 979 -10.10 -13.81 -25.85
C LEU A 979 -11.05 -14.85 -25.27
#